data_AF-A0A0C9VJ41-F1
#
_entry.id   AF-A0A0C9VJ41-F1
#
_cell.length_a   1.000
_cell.length_b   1.000
_cell.length_c   1.000
_cell.angle_alpha   90.00
_cell.angle_beta   90.00
_cell.angle_gamma   90.00
#
_symmetry.space_group_name_H-M   'P 1'
#
loop_
_entity.id
_entity.type
_entity.pdbx_description
1 polymer ?
#
loop_
_entity_poly.entity_id
_entity_poly.type
_entity_poly.pdbx_seq_one_letter_code
_entity_poly.pdbx_strand_id
1 'polypeptide(L)'
;MVVNAASSDLAFNPKILSNRKPRSIWKGLLCCLVAIGLIFGLLIGIPMISKKVDPVVHPHRRLYATPDQVMQPSKVVKPLIDEKQTFDIAVTVWIRDGTIIASNGTEDENSAKNNSDNTVILEESNVFGSVFPKGRKDLVISLPKEILLFSEVLFKGITLKDKRAKKVNLEIPISLFQSTNLSLYDLRAGFTLIPNSPSPLDYAVNYSSWIPSSVETPPLFPPEQSISLKERIIHAYGINVPLIAFHPVKSFCTDLNGPDAMESEDPEDDFGTDAPSSRRVSDKFRFNIYENKFKKGEYILSNHPYVITRSYIQVADFTHPLNRKQFNTAHNILKGYSCGWGGRPRWQQCFRRGFKWAGNWENQIKLGIPDGSKDENRTTYVYAPYLYSVPNAHGPNDLVPIPVNREECHAAQSGVADTITVPWSISYSGRSAAEMFLEERFTKWKTVDPSATEREKVLAQYQKEHRDPIFHGHWHNEEYHPRRVLVLESAYRIFFYASWFVGLIYWYTRISTVGISMSGMLLTSSSTLIVYMAIIARAYKNKVILDATWEAFTEGLFLLPSTILTLRTVLRLEWRWAYGRIPALQRLPPSDKERASERLDTRLSMRNRLLVIFFIIGLYRVFSVKDWEVIPTIGIPPDDSNDLHWVSNLSDMISSPI
;
A
#
# COMPACT_ATOMS: atom_id res chain seq x y z
N MET A 1 34.37 86.80 39.72
CA MET A 1 34.36 85.32 39.80
C MET A 1 33.00 84.85 39.30
N VAL A 2 32.98 84.31 38.08
CA VAL A 2 31.78 83.95 37.32
C VAL A 2 31.55 82.45 37.49
N VAL A 3 30.36 82.07 37.94
CA VAL A 3 29.91 80.68 38.04
C VAL A 3 29.24 80.32 36.72
N ASN A 4 29.90 79.47 35.93
CA ASN A 4 29.34 78.92 34.70
C ASN A 4 28.45 77.72 35.04
N ALA A 5 27.13 77.93 34.95
CA ALA A 5 26.15 76.87 34.85
C ALA A 5 26.17 76.32 33.41
N ALA A 6 26.61 75.07 33.23
CA ALA A 6 26.51 74.37 31.96
C ALA A 6 25.07 73.90 31.75
N SER A 7 24.29 74.66 30.97
CA SER A 7 23.01 74.21 30.43
C SER A 7 23.28 73.21 29.30
N SER A 8 23.09 71.93 29.57
CA SER A 8 23.01 70.91 28.54
C SER A 8 21.65 71.01 27.84
N ASP A 9 21.56 71.87 26.83
CA ASP A 9 20.48 71.86 25.84
C ASP A 9 20.60 70.56 25.02
N LEU A 10 19.99 69.49 25.54
CA LEU A 10 19.60 68.34 24.75
C LEU A 10 18.47 68.80 23.83
N ALA A 11 18.86 69.40 22.70
CA ALA A 11 17.95 69.68 21.60
C ALA A 11 17.33 68.37 21.12
N PHE A 12 16.16 68.05 21.67
CA PHE A 12 15.26 67.03 21.16
C PHE A 12 14.82 67.53 19.80
N ASN A 13 15.58 67.16 18.78
CA ASN A 13 15.20 67.37 17.39
C ASN A 13 14.21 66.24 17.10
N PRO A 14 12.88 66.48 17.08
CA PRO A 14 11.93 65.44 16.73
C PRO A 14 12.16 65.16 15.24
N LYS A 15 13.11 64.28 14.93
CA LYS A 15 13.26 63.70 13.60
C LYS A 15 11.89 63.12 13.29
N ILE A 16 11.14 63.83 12.46
CA ILE A 16 9.91 63.39 11.83
C ILE A 16 10.23 61.98 11.34
N LEU A 17 9.74 60.98 12.06
CA LEU A 17 9.99 59.58 11.75
C LEU A 17 9.50 59.41 10.33
N SER A 18 10.43 59.17 9.40
CA SER A 18 10.11 59.06 7.99
C SER A 18 8.96 58.07 7.86
N ASN A 19 7.86 58.51 7.25
CA ASN A 19 6.69 57.66 7.01
C ASN A 19 7.23 56.34 6.45
N ARG A 20 7.00 55.23 7.18
CA ARG A 20 7.50 53.91 6.82
C ARG A 20 7.07 53.67 5.37
N LYS A 21 8.00 53.78 4.42
CA LYS A 21 7.66 53.61 3.01
C LYS A 21 7.06 52.21 2.88
N PRO A 22 5.85 52.07 2.31
CA PRO A 22 5.30 50.75 2.06
C PRO A 22 6.36 49.98 1.29
N ARG A 23 6.76 48.82 1.83
CA ARG A 23 7.74 47.99 1.13
C ARG A 23 7.18 47.73 -0.25
N SER A 24 8.03 47.96 -1.25
CA SER A 24 7.65 47.90 -2.66
C SER A 24 6.79 46.67 -2.89
N ILE A 25 5.54 46.92 -3.29
CA ILE A 25 4.55 45.90 -3.62
C ILE A 25 5.14 44.87 -4.59
N TRP A 26 6.10 45.29 -5.43
CA TRP A 26 6.85 44.42 -6.34
C TRP A 26 7.63 43.28 -5.69
N LYS A 27 8.14 43.41 -4.45
CA LYS A 27 8.80 42.29 -3.75
C LYS A 27 7.79 41.30 -3.18
N GLY A 28 6.60 41.78 -2.76
CA GLY A 28 5.47 40.93 -2.45
C GLY A 28 4.88 40.26 -3.70
N LEU A 29 4.83 41.00 -4.81
CA LEU A 29 4.44 40.52 -6.13
C LEU A 29 5.41 39.46 -6.66
N LEU A 30 6.71 39.58 -6.37
CA LEU A 30 7.69 38.52 -6.65
C LEU A 30 7.40 37.26 -5.83
N CYS A 31 7.03 37.39 -4.56
CA CYS A 31 6.63 36.26 -3.73
C CYS A 31 5.31 35.63 -4.20
N CYS A 32 4.33 36.46 -4.61
CA CYS A 32 3.12 36.00 -5.28
C CYS A 32 3.42 35.36 -6.63
N LEU A 33 4.40 35.85 -7.41
CA LEU A 33 4.83 35.26 -8.67
C LEU A 33 5.58 33.93 -8.46
N VAL A 34 6.30 33.77 -7.35
CA VAL A 34 6.90 32.48 -6.96
C VAL A 34 5.82 31.52 -6.48
N ALA A 35 4.81 31.99 -5.73
CA ALA A 35 3.66 31.17 -5.32
C ALA A 35 2.79 30.77 -6.51
N ILE A 36 2.47 31.72 -7.41
CA ILE A 36 1.83 31.46 -8.70
C ILE A 36 2.72 30.57 -9.54
N GLY A 37 4.05 30.72 -9.52
CA GLY A 37 5.00 29.86 -10.21
C GLY A 37 5.12 28.45 -9.62
N LEU A 38 4.84 28.25 -8.33
CA LEU A 38 4.71 26.95 -7.68
C LEU A 38 3.35 26.31 -7.99
N ILE A 39 2.27 27.10 -8.02
CA ILE A 39 0.94 26.66 -8.44
C ILE A 39 0.94 26.34 -9.94
N PHE A 40 1.54 27.18 -10.78
CA PHE A 40 1.81 26.92 -12.19
C PHE A 40 2.85 25.80 -12.34
N GLY A 41 3.79 25.62 -11.43
CA GLY A 41 4.71 24.49 -11.41
C GLY A 41 4.01 23.18 -11.11
N LEU A 42 2.97 23.19 -10.27
CA LEU A 42 2.05 22.08 -10.07
C LEU A 42 1.16 21.89 -11.32
N LEU A 43 0.60 22.97 -11.90
CA LEU A 43 -0.27 22.92 -13.09
C LEU A 43 0.48 22.63 -14.40
N ILE A 44 1.78 22.96 -14.52
CA ILE A 44 2.73 22.60 -15.60
C ILE A 44 3.39 21.25 -15.28
N GLY A 45 3.48 20.89 -14.00
CA GLY A 45 3.73 19.54 -13.54
C GLY A 45 2.70 18.57 -14.12
N ILE A 46 1.43 18.96 -14.25
CA ILE A 46 0.37 18.16 -14.88
C ILE A 46 0.65 17.82 -16.37
N PRO A 47 1.11 18.72 -17.25
CA PRO A 47 1.56 18.36 -18.60
C PRO A 47 2.94 17.67 -18.66
N MET A 48 3.85 17.88 -17.69
CA MET A 48 5.01 16.98 -17.55
C MET A 48 4.57 15.56 -17.14
N ILE A 49 3.54 15.44 -16.32
CA ILE A 49 2.83 14.20 -16.05
C ILE A 49 2.17 13.72 -17.35
N SER A 50 1.60 14.58 -18.21
CA SER A 50 0.95 14.15 -19.46
C SER A 50 1.90 13.48 -20.46
N LYS A 51 3.17 13.91 -20.56
CA LYS A 51 4.20 13.15 -21.31
C LYS A 51 4.50 11.79 -20.70
N LYS A 52 4.21 11.58 -19.40
CA LYS A 52 4.25 10.29 -18.70
C LYS A 52 2.86 9.62 -18.59
N VAL A 53 1.79 10.24 -19.08
CA VAL A 53 0.44 9.65 -19.05
C VAL A 53 0.33 8.56 -20.09
N ASP A 54 0.89 8.72 -21.30
CA ASP A 54 0.80 7.68 -22.32
C ASP A 54 1.36 6.30 -21.90
N PRO A 55 2.56 6.18 -21.30
CA PRO A 55 3.04 4.89 -20.78
C PRO A 55 2.26 4.39 -19.56
N VAL A 56 1.46 5.23 -18.92
CA VAL A 56 0.55 4.82 -17.84
C VAL A 56 -0.77 4.34 -18.41
N VAL A 57 -1.35 5.05 -19.37
CA VAL A 57 -2.65 4.73 -19.98
C VAL A 57 -2.53 3.49 -20.89
N HIS A 58 -1.43 3.40 -21.63
CA HIS A 58 -1.14 2.33 -22.57
C HIS A 58 0.20 1.67 -22.21
N PRO A 59 0.30 0.95 -21.08
CA PRO A 59 1.57 0.39 -20.60
C PRO A 59 2.21 -0.58 -21.59
N HIS A 60 1.42 -1.10 -22.53
CA HIS A 60 1.86 -2.06 -23.54
C HIS A 60 1.64 -1.58 -24.97
N ARG A 61 1.60 -0.26 -25.22
CA ARG A 61 1.39 0.33 -26.55
C ARG A 61 2.26 -0.29 -27.65
N ARG A 62 3.49 -0.69 -27.30
CA ARG A 62 4.43 -1.38 -28.20
C ARG A 62 3.95 -2.72 -28.75
N LEU A 63 2.87 -3.31 -28.22
CA LEU A 63 2.29 -4.57 -28.66
C LEU A 63 1.03 -4.37 -29.50
N TYR A 64 0.50 -3.14 -29.58
CA TYR A 64 -0.79 -2.90 -30.23
C TYR A 64 -0.67 -3.04 -31.74
N ALA A 65 -1.66 -3.67 -32.37
CA ALA A 65 -1.72 -3.77 -33.82
C ALA A 65 -2.02 -2.39 -34.45
N THR A 66 -1.39 -2.09 -35.60
CA THR A 66 -1.77 -0.93 -36.40
C THR A 66 -3.08 -1.20 -37.17
N PRO A 67 -3.85 -0.16 -37.56
CA PRO A 67 -5.12 -0.35 -38.28
C PRO A 67 -5.03 -1.28 -39.50
N ASP A 68 -3.95 -1.16 -40.30
CA ASP A 68 -3.72 -2.03 -41.46
C ASP A 68 -3.50 -3.50 -41.09
N GLN A 69 -2.90 -3.76 -39.93
CA GLN A 69 -2.69 -5.11 -39.42
C GLN A 69 -3.99 -5.73 -38.91
N VAL A 70 -4.89 -4.93 -38.32
CA VAL A 70 -6.19 -5.41 -37.82
C VAL A 70 -7.05 -6.01 -38.93
N MET A 71 -6.91 -5.50 -40.17
CA MET A 71 -7.59 -6.05 -41.35
C MET A 71 -7.07 -7.43 -41.77
N GLN A 72 -5.91 -7.87 -41.25
CA GLN A 72 -5.28 -9.15 -41.58
C GLN A 72 -5.26 -10.07 -40.35
N PRO A 73 -6.27 -10.96 -40.16
CA PRO A 73 -6.41 -11.77 -38.95
C PRO A 73 -5.21 -12.65 -38.62
N SER A 74 -4.41 -13.04 -39.62
CA SER A 74 -3.19 -13.84 -39.43
C SER A 74 -2.05 -13.06 -38.76
N LYS A 75 -2.10 -11.73 -38.78
CA LYS A 75 -1.10 -10.81 -38.21
C LYS A 75 -1.47 -10.27 -36.83
N VAL A 76 -2.67 -10.58 -36.33
CA VAL A 76 -3.15 -10.08 -35.04
C VAL A 76 -3.55 -11.20 -34.09
N VAL A 77 -3.48 -10.91 -32.81
CA VAL A 77 -4.04 -11.73 -31.73
C VAL A 77 -5.18 -10.91 -31.11
N LYS A 78 -6.40 -11.42 -31.19
CA LYS A 78 -7.60 -10.74 -30.67
C LYS A 78 -7.85 -11.11 -29.20
N PRO A 79 -8.59 -10.32 -28.41
CA PRO A 79 -9.02 -10.76 -27.09
C PRO A 79 -9.94 -12.00 -27.19
N LEU A 80 -9.80 -12.92 -26.23
CA LEU A 80 -10.73 -14.05 -26.06
C LEU A 80 -12.10 -13.58 -25.56
N ILE A 81 -12.13 -12.55 -24.70
CA ILE A 81 -13.32 -11.92 -24.14
C ILE A 81 -13.32 -10.46 -24.57
N ASP A 82 -14.32 -10.06 -25.35
CA ASP A 82 -14.49 -8.66 -25.78
C ASP A 82 -15.38 -7.86 -24.81
N GLU A 83 -15.69 -6.60 -25.15
CA GLU A 83 -16.50 -5.73 -24.29
C GLU A 83 -17.95 -6.21 -24.10
N LYS A 84 -18.46 -7.07 -24.97
CA LYS A 84 -19.86 -7.53 -24.97
C LYS A 84 -19.99 -8.96 -24.45
N GLN A 85 -18.93 -9.76 -24.57
CA GLN A 85 -18.92 -11.14 -24.13
C GLN A 85 -18.99 -11.21 -22.62
N THR A 86 -19.95 -11.99 -22.13
CA THR A 86 -20.04 -12.30 -20.71
C THR A 86 -19.25 -13.55 -20.38
N PHE A 87 -18.86 -13.67 -19.13
CA PHE A 87 -18.19 -14.84 -18.60
C PHE A 87 -18.63 -15.10 -17.18
N ASP A 88 -18.32 -16.29 -16.74
CA ASP A 88 -18.54 -16.78 -15.40
C ASP A 88 -17.20 -16.86 -14.66
N ILE A 89 -17.21 -16.67 -13.34
CA ILE A 89 -16.03 -16.89 -12.48
C ILE A 89 -16.30 -18.11 -11.63
N ALA A 90 -15.55 -19.18 -11.91
CA ALA A 90 -15.54 -20.39 -11.10
C ALA A 90 -14.45 -20.30 -10.04
N VAL A 91 -14.79 -20.79 -8.85
CA VAL A 91 -13.92 -20.78 -7.68
C VAL A 91 -13.83 -22.19 -7.15
N THR A 92 -12.61 -22.62 -6.85
CA THR A 92 -12.34 -23.86 -6.13
C THR A 92 -11.47 -23.58 -4.92
N VAL A 93 -11.64 -24.34 -3.84
CA VAL A 93 -10.75 -24.29 -2.67
C VAL A 93 -10.18 -25.67 -2.44
N TRP A 94 -8.87 -25.72 -2.29
CA TRP A 94 -8.11 -26.96 -2.15
C TRP A 94 -7.31 -26.91 -0.86
N ILE A 95 -7.19 -28.08 -0.22
CA ILE A 95 -6.30 -28.28 0.91
C ILE A 95 -5.36 -29.47 0.65
N ARG A 96 -4.10 -29.40 1.08
CA ARG A 96 -3.17 -30.53 0.97
C ARG A 96 -3.66 -31.73 1.81
N ASP A 97 -3.58 -32.93 1.25
CA ASP A 97 -3.91 -34.18 1.94
C ASP A 97 -2.82 -34.47 3.01
N GLY A 98 -3.17 -34.27 4.28
CA GLY A 98 -2.27 -34.47 5.42
C GLY A 98 -2.04 -35.94 5.78
N THR A 99 -2.83 -36.87 5.25
CA THR A 99 -2.78 -38.29 5.66
C THR A 99 -1.52 -39.03 5.20
N ILE A 100 -0.85 -38.55 4.15
CA ILE A 100 0.29 -39.23 3.51
C ILE A 100 1.61 -39.04 4.29
N ILE A 101 1.69 -38.04 5.17
CA ILE A 101 2.94 -37.72 5.88
C ILE A 101 3.18 -38.66 7.06
N ALA A 102 2.13 -39.31 7.57
CA ALA A 102 2.27 -40.28 8.66
C ALA A 102 2.92 -41.62 8.23
N SER A 103 3.02 -41.93 6.93
CA SER A 103 3.47 -43.25 6.47
C SER A 103 4.91 -43.32 5.98
N ASN A 104 5.60 -42.20 5.69
CA ASN A 104 6.91 -42.22 5.01
C ASN A 104 8.08 -41.77 5.91
N GLY A 105 7.97 -41.98 7.22
CA GLY A 105 8.99 -41.57 8.18
C GLY A 105 10.26 -42.42 8.24
N THR A 106 10.36 -43.57 7.52
CA THR A 106 11.46 -44.50 7.85
C THR A 106 12.15 -45.28 6.73
N GLU A 107 11.65 -45.41 5.50
CA GLU A 107 12.33 -46.32 4.54
C GLU A 107 12.47 -45.74 3.12
N ASP A 108 13.70 -45.81 2.62
CA ASP A 108 14.11 -45.85 1.20
C ASP A 108 14.36 -44.57 0.39
N GLU A 109 15.12 -43.61 0.93
CA GLU A 109 15.86 -42.64 0.07
C GLU A 109 17.15 -43.24 -0.56
N ASN A 110 17.53 -44.48 -0.21
CA ASN A 110 18.78 -45.10 -0.70
C ASN A 110 18.61 -46.04 -1.90
N SER A 111 17.40 -46.46 -2.27
CA SER A 111 17.22 -47.46 -3.35
C SER A 111 17.12 -46.87 -4.77
N ALA A 112 16.96 -45.55 -4.94
CA ALA A 112 16.70 -44.93 -6.25
C ALA A 112 17.98 -44.56 -7.04
N LYS A 113 19.19 -44.86 -6.55
CA LYS A 113 20.44 -44.42 -7.19
C LYS A 113 21.04 -45.36 -8.25
N ASN A 114 20.54 -46.58 -8.44
CA ASN A 114 21.31 -47.61 -9.16
C ASN A 114 20.74 -48.12 -10.50
N ASN A 115 19.64 -47.59 -11.04
CA ASN A 115 19.07 -48.11 -12.30
C ASN A 115 18.50 -47.03 -13.23
N SER A 116 19.36 -46.25 -13.89
CA SER A 116 18.90 -45.41 -15.01
C SER A 116 19.97 -45.17 -16.10
N ASP A 117 20.49 -46.25 -16.70
CA ASP A 117 21.20 -46.20 -17.97
C ASP A 117 20.29 -46.76 -19.07
N ASN A 118 19.44 -45.90 -19.64
CA ASN A 118 18.87 -46.03 -20.99
C ASN A 118 18.02 -44.79 -21.31
N THR A 119 18.67 -43.70 -21.74
CA THR A 119 17.99 -42.48 -22.21
C THR A 119 17.70 -42.55 -23.70
N VAL A 120 16.44 -42.83 -24.06
CA VAL A 120 15.90 -42.56 -25.40
C VAL A 120 15.68 -41.05 -25.55
N ILE A 121 16.21 -40.48 -26.64
CA ILE A 121 16.08 -39.07 -27.02
C ILE A 121 14.85 -38.96 -27.92
N LEU A 122 13.77 -38.34 -27.43
CA LEU A 122 12.65 -37.92 -28.27
C LEU A 122 12.71 -36.39 -28.38
N GLU A 123 12.85 -35.90 -29.61
CA GLU A 123 12.76 -34.49 -29.95
C GLU A 123 11.27 -34.10 -30.03
N GLU A 124 10.77 -33.35 -29.05
CA GLU A 124 9.49 -32.64 -29.20
C GLU A 124 9.73 -31.24 -29.75
N SER A 125 9.60 -31.10 -31.07
CA SER A 125 9.44 -29.81 -31.71
C SER A 125 7.99 -29.36 -31.53
N ASN A 126 7.75 -28.40 -30.63
CA ASN A 126 6.43 -27.77 -30.55
C ASN A 126 6.23 -26.88 -31.79
N VAL A 127 5.05 -26.99 -32.41
CA VAL A 127 4.59 -26.25 -33.62
C VAL A 127 4.74 -24.71 -33.50
N PHE A 128 5.00 -24.20 -32.30
CA PHE A 128 5.24 -22.78 -32.01
C PHE A 128 6.72 -22.35 -32.00
N GLY A 129 7.67 -23.23 -32.34
CA GLY A 129 9.05 -22.86 -32.68
C GLY A 129 9.97 -22.44 -31.53
N SER A 130 9.69 -22.87 -30.29
CA SER A 130 10.56 -22.59 -29.14
C SER A 130 11.66 -23.66 -29.00
N VAL A 131 12.94 -23.26 -29.10
CA VAL A 131 14.10 -24.11 -28.80
C VAL A 131 14.58 -23.81 -27.38
N PHE A 132 14.53 -24.80 -26.48
CA PHE A 132 15.02 -24.66 -25.11
C PHE A 132 16.37 -25.41 -24.94
N PRO A 133 17.33 -24.86 -24.17
CA PRO A 133 18.55 -25.57 -23.82
C PRO A 133 18.21 -26.83 -22.99
N LYS A 134 18.76 -27.98 -23.40
CA LYS A 134 18.57 -29.30 -22.78
C LYS A 134 18.82 -29.25 -21.27
N GLY A 135 17.74 -29.33 -20.48
CA GLY A 135 17.78 -29.61 -19.06
C GLY A 135 17.93 -31.11 -18.80
N ARG A 136 18.80 -31.47 -17.87
CA ARG A 136 19.02 -32.81 -17.32
C ARG A 136 17.67 -33.48 -16.98
N LYS A 137 17.43 -34.71 -17.46
CA LYS A 137 16.23 -35.52 -17.14
C LYS A 137 16.31 -35.93 -15.67
N ASP A 138 15.80 -35.09 -14.78
CA ASP A 138 15.86 -35.33 -13.33
C ASP A 138 14.47 -35.17 -12.70
N LEU A 139 14.02 -36.23 -12.01
CA LEU A 139 12.99 -36.29 -10.96
C LEU A 139 11.87 -35.24 -11.10
N VAL A 140 10.78 -35.63 -11.77
CA VAL A 140 9.50 -34.91 -11.68
C VAL A 140 9.09 -34.93 -10.22
N ILE A 141 9.16 -33.79 -9.54
CA ILE A 141 8.66 -33.64 -8.18
C ILE A 141 7.14 -33.70 -8.30
N SER A 142 6.55 -34.81 -7.88
CA SER A 142 5.10 -34.96 -7.86
C SER A 142 4.47 -33.86 -7.01
N LEU A 143 3.39 -33.29 -7.51
CA LEU A 143 2.56 -32.39 -6.72
C LEU A 143 2.05 -33.11 -5.46
N PRO A 144 1.97 -32.40 -4.31
CA PRO A 144 1.28 -32.95 -3.17
C PRO A 144 -0.17 -33.24 -3.55
N LYS A 145 -0.71 -34.36 -3.08
CA LYS A 145 -2.12 -34.67 -3.26
C LYS A 145 -2.96 -33.64 -2.51
N GLU A 146 -4.01 -33.15 -3.14
CA GLU A 146 -4.91 -32.15 -2.58
C GLU A 146 -6.35 -32.66 -2.57
N ILE A 147 -7.12 -32.18 -1.60
CA ILE A 147 -8.54 -32.47 -1.37
C ILE A 147 -9.32 -31.21 -1.75
N LEU A 148 -10.38 -31.37 -2.55
CA LEU A 148 -11.29 -30.30 -2.91
C LEU A 148 -12.23 -30.02 -1.72
N LEU A 149 -12.19 -28.81 -1.17
CA LEU A 149 -13.08 -28.37 -0.09
C LEU A 149 -14.33 -27.66 -0.60
N PHE A 150 -14.20 -26.89 -1.68
CA PHE A 150 -15.28 -26.08 -2.22
C PHE A 150 -15.15 -25.94 -3.73
N SER A 151 -16.27 -25.95 -4.45
CA SER A 151 -16.33 -25.67 -5.89
C SER A 151 -17.68 -25.07 -6.29
N GLU A 152 -17.68 -23.85 -6.80
CA GLU A 152 -18.90 -23.19 -7.30
C GLU A 152 -18.58 -22.12 -8.35
N VAL A 153 -19.53 -21.84 -9.24
CA VAL A 153 -19.53 -20.63 -10.07
C VAL A 153 -20.14 -19.47 -9.30
N LEU A 154 -19.31 -18.58 -8.76
CA LEU A 154 -19.76 -17.51 -7.86
C LEU A 154 -20.37 -16.32 -8.58
N PHE A 155 -19.80 -15.93 -9.71
CA PHE A 155 -20.26 -14.80 -10.50
C PHE A 155 -20.66 -15.32 -11.88
N LYS A 156 -21.93 -15.12 -12.25
CA LYS A 156 -22.48 -15.56 -13.54
C LYS A 156 -22.81 -14.38 -14.43
N GLY A 157 -22.53 -14.51 -15.72
CA GLY A 157 -22.90 -13.56 -16.77
C GLY A 157 -22.32 -12.16 -16.54
N ILE A 158 -21.10 -12.06 -16.01
CA ILE A 158 -20.46 -10.78 -15.75
C ILE A 158 -19.68 -10.27 -16.96
N THR A 159 -19.50 -8.95 -17.02
CA THR A 159 -18.69 -8.28 -18.05
C THR A 159 -17.36 -7.79 -17.49
N LEU A 160 -16.41 -7.42 -18.38
CA LEU A 160 -15.14 -6.78 -18.01
C LEU A 160 -15.29 -5.41 -17.34
N LYS A 161 -16.50 -4.86 -17.21
CA LYS A 161 -16.77 -3.58 -16.54
C LYS A 161 -17.53 -3.75 -15.23
N ASP A 162 -18.00 -4.95 -14.93
CA ASP A 162 -18.78 -5.25 -13.73
C ASP A 162 -17.91 -5.21 -12.47
N LYS A 163 -18.56 -4.99 -11.33
CA LYS A 163 -17.98 -5.11 -9.99
C LYS A 163 -18.97 -5.84 -9.10
N ARG A 164 -18.53 -6.91 -8.44
CA ARG A 164 -19.39 -7.74 -7.59
C ARG A 164 -18.63 -8.26 -6.38
N ALA A 165 -19.34 -8.53 -5.29
CA ALA A 165 -18.81 -9.19 -4.11
C ALA A 165 -19.78 -10.29 -3.67
N LYS A 166 -19.25 -11.42 -3.18
CA LYS A 166 -20.03 -12.54 -2.64
C LYS A 166 -19.31 -13.10 -1.42
N LYS A 167 -20.07 -13.49 -0.39
CA LYS A 167 -19.55 -14.18 0.80
C LYS A 167 -19.93 -15.64 0.73
N VAL A 168 -19.02 -16.51 1.13
CA VAL A 168 -19.17 -17.97 1.15
C VAL A 168 -18.62 -18.47 2.49
N ASN A 169 -19.28 -19.43 3.12
CA ASN A 169 -18.75 -20.06 4.32
C ASN A 169 -17.91 -21.28 3.91
N LEU A 170 -16.65 -21.32 4.34
CA LEU A 170 -15.75 -22.44 4.09
C LEU A 170 -15.63 -23.29 5.35
N GLU A 171 -15.74 -24.60 5.19
CA GLU A 171 -15.43 -25.57 6.25
C GLU A 171 -14.02 -26.12 6.01
N ILE A 172 -13.09 -25.76 6.89
CA ILE A 172 -11.67 -26.07 6.74
C ILE A 172 -11.27 -27.10 7.81
N PRO A 173 -10.75 -28.28 7.43
CA PRO A 173 -10.26 -29.26 8.39
C PRO A 173 -8.96 -28.78 9.05
N ILE A 174 -8.87 -28.96 10.36
CA ILE A 174 -7.83 -28.36 11.19
C ILE A 174 -6.58 -29.27 11.28
N SER A 175 -6.74 -30.56 11.04
CA SER A 175 -5.69 -31.59 11.20
C SER A 175 -4.39 -31.28 10.45
N LEU A 176 -4.46 -30.71 9.24
CA LEU A 176 -3.27 -30.36 8.46
C LEU A 176 -2.38 -29.31 9.16
N PHE A 177 -3.00 -28.37 9.87
CA PHE A 177 -2.33 -27.20 10.44
C PHE A 177 -1.52 -27.51 11.71
N GLN A 178 -1.66 -28.72 12.24
CA GLN A 178 -0.80 -29.25 13.30
C GLN A 178 0.58 -29.64 12.75
N SER A 179 0.72 -29.81 11.43
CA SER A 179 2.00 -30.21 10.83
C SER A 179 3.08 -29.12 10.96
N THR A 180 4.32 -29.55 11.09
CA THR A 180 5.50 -28.66 11.11
C THR A 180 5.84 -28.14 9.72
N ASN A 181 5.59 -28.94 8.68
CA ASN A 181 5.89 -28.61 7.30
C ASN A 181 4.66 -28.04 6.59
N LEU A 182 4.34 -26.78 6.87
CA LEU A 182 3.25 -26.05 6.21
C LEU A 182 3.78 -25.12 5.11
N SER A 183 3.02 -25.02 4.02
CA SER A 183 3.23 -24.11 2.90
C SER A 183 2.07 -23.10 2.80
N LEU A 184 2.33 -21.91 2.25
CA LEU A 184 1.28 -20.90 1.99
C LEU A 184 0.19 -21.40 1.05
N TYR A 185 0.51 -22.38 0.20
CA TYR A 185 -0.42 -22.97 -0.74
C TYR A 185 -1.09 -24.25 -0.24
N ASP A 186 -0.85 -24.64 1.01
CA ASP A 186 -1.48 -25.83 1.60
C ASP A 186 -2.99 -25.67 1.74
N LEU A 187 -3.49 -24.43 1.80
CA LEU A 187 -4.87 -24.06 1.58
C LEU A 187 -4.86 -22.95 0.54
N ARG A 188 -5.42 -23.22 -0.63
CA ARG A 188 -5.41 -22.29 -1.76
C ARG A 188 -6.78 -22.23 -2.42
N ALA A 189 -7.10 -21.06 -2.96
CA ALA A 189 -8.20 -20.87 -3.88
C ALA A 189 -7.71 -20.94 -5.32
N GLY A 190 -8.44 -21.64 -6.18
CA GLY A 190 -8.34 -21.57 -7.62
C GLY A 190 -9.41 -20.63 -8.17
N PHE A 191 -9.02 -19.70 -9.03
CA PHE A 191 -9.96 -18.84 -9.76
C PHE A 191 -9.79 -19.02 -11.26
N THR A 192 -10.89 -19.27 -11.96
CA THR A 192 -10.93 -19.43 -13.42
C THR A 192 -12.05 -18.60 -14.01
N LEU A 193 -11.82 -18.08 -15.22
CA LEU A 193 -12.84 -17.38 -16.01
C LEU A 193 -13.35 -18.35 -17.05
N ILE A 194 -14.67 -18.46 -17.19
CA ILE A 194 -15.32 -19.36 -18.14
C ILE A 194 -16.13 -18.48 -19.09
N PRO A 195 -15.64 -18.23 -20.32
CA PRO A 195 -16.39 -17.44 -21.30
C PRO A 195 -17.71 -18.14 -21.66
N ASN A 196 -18.81 -17.39 -21.64
CA ASN A 196 -20.13 -17.94 -21.98
C ASN A 196 -20.22 -18.20 -23.48
N SER A 197 -20.88 -19.31 -23.85
CA SER A 197 -21.10 -19.68 -25.25
C SER A 197 -22.21 -18.82 -25.88
N PRO A 198 -22.10 -18.47 -27.18
CA PRO A 198 -21.03 -18.82 -28.11
C PRO A 198 -19.73 -18.05 -27.80
N SER A 199 -18.61 -18.77 -27.70
CA SER A 199 -17.30 -18.20 -27.38
C SER A 199 -16.27 -18.56 -28.45
N PRO A 200 -15.29 -17.68 -28.74
CA PRO A 200 -14.15 -18.05 -29.59
C PRO A 200 -13.44 -19.33 -29.10
N LEU A 201 -13.50 -19.60 -27.80
CA LEU A 201 -12.92 -20.78 -27.18
C LEU A 201 -13.52 -22.11 -27.67
N ASP A 202 -14.76 -22.09 -28.18
CA ASP A 202 -15.45 -23.27 -28.72
C ASP A 202 -14.79 -23.77 -30.02
N TYR A 203 -13.97 -22.93 -30.68
CA TYR A 203 -13.20 -23.25 -31.89
C TYR A 203 -11.71 -23.46 -31.62
N ALA A 204 -11.31 -23.65 -30.37
CA ALA A 204 -9.89 -23.81 -30.02
C ALA A 204 -9.32 -25.12 -30.57
N VAL A 205 -8.15 -25.02 -31.21
CA VAL A 205 -7.42 -26.16 -31.79
C VAL A 205 -6.11 -26.43 -31.02
N ASN A 206 -5.47 -25.38 -30.52
CA ASN A 206 -4.23 -25.50 -29.75
C ASN A 206 -4.00 -24.25 -28.87
N TYR A 207 -3.10 -24.32 -27.90
CA TYR A 207 -2.69 -23.17 -27.09
C TYR A 207 -1.23 -23.23 -26.66
N SER A 208 -0.70 -22.09 -26.25
CA SER A 208 0.59 -21.96 -25.56
C SER A 208 0.39 -21.12 -24.30
N SER A 209 0.94 -21.61 -23.18
CA SER A 209 0.94 -20.92 -21.89
C SER A 209 2.33 -20.37 -21.56
N TRP A 210 2.34 -19.31 -20.75
CA TRP A 210 3.53 -18.76 -20.10
C TRP A 210 4.15 -19.73 -19.09
N ILE A 211 3.37 -20.66 -18.55
CA ILE A 211 3.87 -21.76 -17.73
C ILE A 211 4.48 -22.82 -18.65
N PRO A 212 5.75 -23.20 -18.47
CA PRO A 212 6.36 -24.28 -19.25
C PRO A 212 5.61 -25.60 -19.05
N SER A 213 5.46 -26.40 -20.11
CA SER A 213 4.80 -27.71 -20.04
C SER A 213 5.52 -28.72 -19.15
N SER A 214 6.78 -28.47 -18.80
CA SER A 214 7.54 -29.27 -17.85
C SER A 214 7.18 -29.01 -16.38
N VAL A 215 6.38 -27.97 -16.10
CA VAL A 215 5.94 -27.61 -14.76
C VAL A 215 4.54 -28.16 -14.54
N GLU A 216 4.42 -29.14 -13.66
CA GLU A 216 3.12 -29.60 -13.19
C GLU A 216 2.50 -28.51 -12.30
N THR A 217 1.27 -28.12 -12.62
CA THR A 217 0.54 -27.07 -11.90
C THR A 217 -0.64 -27.69 -11.15
N PRO A 218 -0.96 -27.16 -9.96
CA PRO A 218 -2.00 -27.75 -9.16
C PRO A 218 -3.39 -27.54 -9.83
N PRO A 219 -4.34 -28.47 -9.61
CA PRO A 219 -5.62 -28.45 -10.31
C PRO A 219 -6.46 -27.22 -9.91
N LEU A 220 -7.18 -26.67 -10.90
CA LEU A 220 -8.18 -25.61 -10.69
C LEU A 220 -9.62 -26.13 -10.80
N PHE A 221 -9.78 -27.32 -11.35
CA PHE A 221 -11.05 -28.02 -11.53
C PHE A 221 -11.02 -29.36 -10.79
N PRO A 222 -12.18 -29.90 -10.39
CA PRO A 222 -12.28 -31.26 -9.89
C PRO A 222 -11.61 -32.24 -10.87
N PRO A 223 -10.91 -33.28 -10.38
CA PRO A 223 -10.25 -34.25 -11.24
C PRO A 223 -11.30 -35.09 -12.00
N GLU A 224 -11.63 -34.70 -13.23
CA GLU A 224 -12.38 -35.53 -14.17
C GLU A 224 -11.42 -36.41 -15.00
N GLN A 225 -11.90 -37.58 -15.45
CA GLN A 225 -11.08 -38.59 -16.14
C GLN A 225 -10.49 -38.12 -17.49
N SER A 226 -11.03 -37.06 -18.10
CA SER A 226 -10.46 -36.48 -19.32
C SER A 226 -10.73 -34.98 -19.42
N ILE A 227 -9.73 -34.17 -19.07
CA ILE A 227 -9.81 -32.70 -19.19
C ILE A 227 -9.84 -32.30 -20.67
N SER A 228 -10.94 -31.66 -21.09
CA SER A 228 -11.12 -31.19 -22.47
C SER A 228 -10.07 -30.13 -22.84
N LEU A 229 -9.79 -29.93 -24.14
CA LEU A 229 -8.85 -28.87 -24.57
C LEU A 229 -9.30 -27.49 -24.07
N LYS A 230 -10.61 -27.25 -24.06
CA LYS A 230 -11.23 -26.03 -23.54
C LYS A 230 -10.90 -25.81 -22.07
N GLU A 231 -11.07 -26.83 -21.23
CA GLU A 231 -10.72 -26.77 -19.80
C GLU A 231 -9.22 -26.59 -19.58
N ARG A 232 -8.35 -27.25 -20.37
CA ARG A 232 -6.89 -27.03 -20.28
C ARG A 232 -6.51 -25.59 -20.56
N ILE A 233 -7.16 -24.97 -21.54
CA ILE A 233 -6.97 -23.56 -21.86
C ILE A 233 -7.46 -22.67 -20.71
N ILE A 234 -8.64 -22.96 -20.15
CA ILE A 234 -9.19 -22.23 -18.99
C ILE A 234 -8.25 -22.33 -17.78
N HIS A 235 -7.72 -23.53 -17.54
CA HIS A 235 -6.75 -23.78 -16.48
C HIS A 235 -5.47 -22.96 -16.67
N ALA A 236 -4.98 -22.84 -17.91
CA ALA A 236 -3.74 -22.14 -18.23
C ALA A 236 -3.72 -20.62 -17.96
N TYR A 237 -4.88 -19.95 -17.92
CA TYR A 237 -4.97 -18.54 -17.52
C TYR A 237 -5.59 -18.32 -16.13
N GLY A 238 -6.08 -19.37 -15.48
CA GLY A 238 -6.53 -19.31 -14.10
C GLY A 238 -5.40 -18.98 -13.11
N ILE A 239 -5.77 -18.70 -11.87
CA ILE A 239 -4.81 -18.40 -10.80
C ILE A 239 -5.03 -19.25 -9.58
N ASN A 240 -3.92 -19.49 -8.88
CA ASN A 240 -3.90 -20.01 -7.53
C ASN A 240 -3.58 -18.89 -6.55
N VAL A 241 -4.39 -18.75 -5.52
CA VAL A 241 -4.28 -17.70 -4.50
C VAL A 241 -4.16 -18.40 -3.15
N PRO A 242 -3.10 -18.15 -2.38
CA PRO A 242 -2.99 -18.71 -1.04
C PRO A 242 -4.08 -18.12 -0.14
N LEU A 243 -4.70 -18.97 0.67
CA LEU A 243 -5.68 -18.57 1.69
C LEU A 243 -5.11 -18.66 3.11
N ILE A 244 -3.81 -18.93 3.25
CA ILE A 244 -3.10 -18.92 4.53
C ILE A 244 -2.10 -17.78 4.54
N ALA A 245 -2.02 -17.10 5.68
CA ALA A 245 -0.92 -16.23 6.04
C ALA A 245 -0.26 -16.74 7.34
N PHE A 246 1.05 -16.54 7.48
CA PHE A 246 1.78 -16.88 8.69
C PHE A 246 2.20 -15.59 9.38
N HIS A 247 1.88 -15.46 10.66
CA HIS A 247 2.21 -14.29 11.45
C HIS A 247 2.80 -14.69 12.80
N PRO A 248 3.71 -13.87 13.36
CA PRO A 248 4.29 -14.15 14.67
C PRO A 248 3.20 -14.11 15.74
N VAL A 249 3.27 -15.03 16.71
CA VAL A 249 2.37 -15.05 17.87
C VAL A 249 3.21 -15.23 19.13
N LYS A 250 2.74 -14.66 20.25
CA LYS A 250 3.33 -14.90 21.57
C LYS A 250 3.07 -16.34 21.97
N SER A 251 4.09 -17.02 22.50
CA SER A 251 3.93 -18.39 22.98
C SER A 251 2.84 -18.45 24.06
N PHE A 252 2.00 -19.49 23.97
CA PHE A 252 0.94 -19.74 24.94
C PHE A 252 1.40 -20.69 26.04
N CYS A 253 2.49 -21.43 25.83
CA CYS A 253 3.10 -22.18 26.91
C CYS A 253 3.62 -21.18 27.96
N THR A 254 2.89 -21.07 29.06
CA THR A 254 3.37 -20.38 30.26
C THR A 254 4.55 -21.19 30.76
N ASP A 255 5.73 -20.57 30.90
CA ASP A 255 6.89 -21.20 31.55
C ASP A 255 6.51 -21.50 33.00
N LEU A 256 5.94 -22.69 33.23
CA LEU A 256 5.45 -23.12 34.53
C LEU A 256 6.59 -23.43 35.51
N ASN A 257 7.86 -23.27 35.11
CA ASN A 257 9.01 -23.52 35.96
C ASN A 257 10.12 -22.49 35.73
N GLY A 258 10.01 -21.35 36.40
CA GLY A 258 11.13 -20.42 36.56
C GLY A 258 10.72 -19.09 37.20
N PRO A 259 10.61 -18.99 38.54
CA PRO A 259 10.99 -17.72 39.16
C PRO A 259 12.46 -17.50 38.81
N ASP A 260 12.81 -16.34 38.26
CA ASP A 260 14.19 -15.89 37.96
C ASP A 260 14.78 -16.23 36.56
N ALA A 261 13.97 -16.40 35.51
CA ALA A 261 14.46 -16.17 34.15
C ALA A 261 14.57 -14.65 33.90
N MET A 262 15.63 -14.08 34.49
CA MET A 262 16.26 -12.81 34.16
C MET A 262 16.07 -12.51 32.67
N GLU A 263 15.35 -11.43 32.36
CA GLU A 263 15.47 -10.77 31.06
C GLU A 263 16.98 -10.68 30.80
N SER A 264 17.48 -11.47 29.86
CA SER A 264 18.86 -11.36 29.44
C SER A 264 18.97 -9.99 28.79
N GLU A 265 19.43 -9.02 29.56
CA GLU A 265 19.99 -7.78 29.05
C GLU A 265 20.95 -8.18 27.93
N ASP A 266 20.60 -7.79 26.70
CA ASP A 266 21.53 -7.85 25.58
C ASP A 266 22.84 -7.22 26.06
N PRO A 267 23.99 -7.92 25.96
CA PRO A 267 25.25 -7.36 26.42
C PRO A 267 25.49 -6.07 25.65
N GLU A 268 25.54 -4.95 26.38
CA GLU A 268 26.09 -3.71 25.87
C GLU A 268 27.57 -3.96 25.52
N ASP A 269 27.82 -4.29 24.24
CA ASP A 269 29.16 -4.31 23.64
C ASP A 269 29.67 -2.86 23.54
N ASP A 270 30.15 -2.36 24.67
CA ASP A 270 30.99 -1.17 24.77
C ASP A 270 32.45 -1.58 24.50
N PHE A 271 32.89 -1.61 23.23
CA PHE A 271 34.26 -1.28 22.81
C PHE A 271 34.36 -1.24 21.28
N GLY A 272 34.72 -0.08 20.75
CA GLY A 272 34.68 0.25 19.33
C GLY A 272 35.63 -0.53 18.43
N THR A 273 35.22 -0.65 17.17
CA THR A 273 36.04 -0.35 15.99
C THR A 273 35.14 -0.29 14.77
N ASP A 274 35.48 0.62 13.85
CA ASP A 274 34.72 0.99 12.66
C ASP A 274 34.37 -0.20 11.76
N ALA A 275 33.16 -0.74 11.91
CA ALA A 275 32.53 -1.60 10.93
C ALA A 275 31.16 -1.00 10.58
N PRO A 276 30.86 -0.71 9.30
CA PRO A 276 29.59 -0.13 8.93
C PRO A 276 28.48 -1.18 9.10
N SER A 277 27.91 -1.26 10.30
CA SER A 277 26.68 -1.98 10.64
C SER A 277 25.45 -1.24 10.09
N SER A 278 25.50 -0.89 8.80
CA SER A 278 24.29 -0.85 8.00
C SER A 278 24.36 -2.06 7.08
N ARG A 279 23.96 -3.23 7.63
CA ARG A 279 23.12 -4.11 6.82
C ARG A 279 21.83 -3.34 6.59
N ARG A 280 21.91 -2.37 5.67
CA ARG A 280 20.81 -2.08 4.77
C ARG A 280 20.40 -3.46 4.28
N VAL A 281 19.31 -3.98 4.83
CA VAL A 281 18.42 -4.84 4.05
C VAL A 281 18.10 -3.94 2.86
N SER A 282 18.97 -4.04 1.87
CA SER A 282 18.78 -3.39 0.60
C SER A 282 17.45 -3.92 0.16
N ASP A 283 16.49 -3.00 0.06
CA ASP A 283 15.25 -3.07 -0.72
C ASP A 283 15.57 -3.42 -2.19
N LYS A 284 16.34 -4.49 -2.41
CA LYS A 284 16.28 -5.27 -3.63
C LYS A 284 14.97 -6.01 -3.53
N PHE A 285 13.94 -5.37 -4.10
CA PHE A 285 12.71 -5.91 -4.68
C PHE A 285 12.78 -7.41 -5.04
N ARG A 286 12.93 -8.29 -4.05
CA ARG A 286 12.66 -9.71 -4.15
C ARG A 286 11.27 -9.86 -3.59
N PHE A 287 10.31 -9.88 -4.50
CA PHE A 287 8.95 -10.36 -4.27
C PHE A 287 8.96 -11.87 -3.93
N ASN A 288 9.77 -12.30 -2.96
CA ASN A 288 9.71 -13.61 -2.35
C ASN A 288 8.71 -13.56 -1.18
N ILE A 289 7.51 -13.01 -1.43
CA ILE A 289 6.38 -13.05 -0.47
C ILE A 289 5.98 -14.53 -0.21
N TYR A 290 6.41 -15.45 -1.07
CA TYR A 290 6.01 -16.86 -1.04
C TYR A 290 7.13 -17.87 -0.76
N GLU A 291 8.38 -17.42 -0.54
CA GLU A 291 9.48 -18.29 -0.10
C GLU A 291 9.89 -17.93 1.33
N ASN A 292 8.98 -18.11 2.30
CA ASN A 292 9.40 -18.34 3.68
C ASN A 292 9.97 -19.76 3.75
N LYS A 293 11.15 -19.98 3.16
CA LYS A 293 11.96 -21.13 3.54
C LYS A 293 12.47 -20.81 4.93
N PHE A 294 11.75 -21.31 5.95
CA PHE A 294 12.19 -21.28 7.34
C PHE A 294 13.65 -21.70 7.37
N LYS A 295 14.53 -20.86 7.92
CA LYS A 295 15.94 -21.25 8.05
C LYS A 295 16.00 -22.45 8.97
N LYS A 296 16.79 -23.46 8.60
CA LYS A 296 17.03 -24.64 9.43
C LYS A 296 17.58 -24.16 10.79
N GLY A 297 16.76 -24.21 11.85
CA GLY A 297 17.11 -23.74 13.20
C GLY A 297 16.27 -22.56 13.74
N GLU A 298 15.50 -21.84 12.92
CA GLU A 298 14.44 -20.96 13.44
C GLU A 298 13.28 -21.85 13.95
N TYR A 299 12.77 -21.58 15.16
CA TYR A 299 11.66 -22.34 15.72
C TYR A 299 10.50 -22.33 14.73
N ILE A 300 10.19 -23.50 14.17
CA ILE A 300 9.12 -23.76 13.18
C ILE A 300 7.72 -23.37 13.75
N LEU A 301 7.67 -23.05 15.04
CA LEU A 301 6.53 -22.63 15.85
C LEU A 301 6.35 -21.12 15.99
N SER A 302 7.32 -20.29 15.60
CA SER A 302 7.26 -18.83 15.87
C SER A 302 6.13 -18.12 15.13
N ASN A 303 5.64 -18.69 14.04
CA ASN A 303 4.53 -18.15 13.27
C ASN A 303 3.30 -19.08 13.33
N HIS A 304 2.17 -18.49 13.67
CA HIS A 304 0.87 -19.13 13.67
C HIS A 304 0.18 -18.95 12.30
N PRO A 305 -0.54 -19.98 11.80
CA PRO A 305 -1.31 -19.87 10.57
C PRO A 305 -2.63 -19.14 10.79
N TYR A 306 -2.95 -18.23 9.88
CA TYR A 306 -4.21 -17.50 9.81
C TYR A 306 -4.88 -17.78 8.47
N VAL A 307 -6.19 -18.00 8.50
CA VAL A 307 -7.02 -18.07 7.28
C VAL A 307 -7.32 -16.65 6.82
N ILE A 308 -7.06 -16.40 5.55
CA ILE A 308 -7.39 -15.16 4.87
C ILE A 308 -8.88 -15.20 4.53
N THR A 309 -9.67 -14.32 5.14
CA THR A 309 -11.14 -14.26 4.94
C THR A 309 -11.56 -13.31 3.83
N ARG A 310 -10.61 -12.63 3.19
CA ARG A 310 -10.87 -11.68 2.12
C ARG A 310 -9.93 -11.88 0.94
N SER A 311 -10.50 -12.15 -0.23
CA SER A 311 -9.75 -12.24 -1.49
C SER A 311 -10.35 -11.30 -2.52
N TYR A 312 -9.48 -10.63 -3.26
CA TYR A 312 -9.91 -9.69 -4.26
C TYR A 312 -9.26 -9.99 -5.62
N ILE A 313 -10.13 -10.17 -6.62
CA ILE A 313 -9.78 -10.58 -7.96
C ILE A 313 -10.05 -9.44 -8.92
N GLN A 314 -9.11 -9.21 -9.81
CA GLN A 314 -9.21 -8.26 -10.89
C GLN A 314 -9.05 -8.95 -12.22
N VAL A 315 -9.80 -8.49 -13.21
CA VAL A 315 -9.59 -8.87 -14.61
C VAL A 315 -9.29 -7.62 -15.42
N ALA A 316 -8.25 -7.69 -16.24
CA ALA A 316 -7.90 -6.60 -17.14
C ALA A 316 -8.99 -6.40 -18.20
N ASP A 317 -9.67 -5.26 -18.14
CA ASP A 317 -10.48 -4.71 -19.22
C ASP A 317 -9.54 -4.23 -20.34
N PHE A 318 -9.13 -5.19 -21.15
CA PHE A 318 -8.18 -4.99 -22.23
C PHE A 318 -8.63 -5.78 -23.46
N THR A 319 -9.18 -5.04 -24.43
CA THR A 319 -9.83 -5.58 -25.63
C THR A 319 -9.09 -5.21 -26.92
N HIS A 320 -7.91 -4.59 -26.82
CA HIS A 320 -7.16 -4.15 -28.00
C HIS A 320 -6.54 -5.34 -28.76
N PRO A 321 -6.65 -5.38 -30.11
CA PRO A 321 -5.93 -6.38 -30.89
C PRO A 321 -4.42 -6.13 -30.82
N LEU A 322 -3.66 -7.21 -30.64
CA LEU A 322 -2.21 -7.17 -30.49
C LEU A 322 -1.51 -7.61 -31.78
N ASN A 323 -0.38 -6.99 -32.10
CA ASN A 323 0.49 -7.42 -33.18
C ASN A 323 1.07 -8.80 -32.86
N ARG A 324 0.79 -9.81 -33.71
CA ARG A 324 1.16 -11.21 -33.42
C ARG A 324 2.66 -11.42 -33.29
N LYS A 325 3.48 -10.75 -34.10
CA LYS A 325 4.95 -10.89 -34.03
C LYS A 325 5.47 -10.38 -32.69
N GLN A 326 5.06 -9.17 -32.29
CA GLN A 326 5.45 -8.58 -31.02
C GLN A 326 4.89 -9.34 -29.81
N PHE A 327 3.64 -9.81 -29.91
CA PHE A 327 3.01 -10.69 -28.93
C PHE A 327 3.84 -11.96 -28.72
N ASN A 328 4.20 -12.67 -29.79
CA ASN A 328 4.98 -13.92 -29.67
C ASN A 328 6.34 -13.68 -29.04
N THR A 329 7.01 -12.57 -29.39
CA THR A 329 8.28 -12.19 -28.74
C THR A 329 8.07 -11.96 -27.25
N ALA A 330 7.04 -11.20 -26.84
CA ALA A 330 6.75 -10.94 -25.43
C ALA A 330 6.33 -12.20 -24.66
N HIS A 331 5.50 -13.06 -25.25
CA HIS A 331 5.07 -14.35 -24.71
C HIS A 331 6.25 -15.30 -24.48
N ASN A 332 7.14 -15.43 -25.48
CA ASN A 332 8.32 -16.29 -25.36
C ASN A 332 9.31 -15.78 -24.32
N ILE A 333 9.50 -14.45 -24.23
CA ILE A 333 10.29 -13.84 -23.16
C ILE A 333 9.66 -14.16 -21.80
N LEU A 334 8.35 -13.95 -21.64
CA LEU A 334 7.65 -14.23 -20.38
C LEU A 334 7.81 -15.70 -19.97
N LYS A 335 7.62 -16.63 -20.90
CA LYS A 335 7.79 -18.08 -20.69
C LYS A 335 9.21 -18.47 -20.25
N GLY A 336 10.22 -17.72 -20.70
CA GLY A 336 11.62 -17.96 -20.31
C GLY A 336 11.95 -17.57 -18.86
N TYR A 337 11.16 -16.71 -18.23
CA TYR A 337 11.43 -16.18 -16.88
C TYR A 337 10.28 -16.41 -15.89
N SER A 338 9.21 -17.10 -16.30
CA SER A 338 7.96 -17.24 -15.56
C SER A 338 8.11 -18.04 -14.26
N CYS A 339 8.83 -19.16 -14.30
CA CYS A 339 8.81 -20.18 -13.26
C CYS A 339 10.19 -20.48 -12.66
N GLY A 340 10.98 -19.44 -12.36
CA GLY A 340 12.33 -19.57 -11.80
C GLY A 340 13.42 -19.23 -12.81
N TRP A 341 14.49 -18.55 -12.35
CA TRP A 341 15.55 -18.06 -13.22
C TRP A 341 16.78 -18.99 -13.12
N GLY A 342 17.06 -19.76 -14.17
CA GLY A 342 18.26 -20.60 -14.29
C GLY A 342 18.28 -21.89 -13.45
N GLY A 343 17.24 -22.16 -12.65
CA GLY A 343 17.06 -23.40 -11.90
C GLY A 343 16.00 -24.32 -12.52
N ARG A 344 15.75 -25.49 -11.88
CA ARG A 344 14.62 -26.34 -12.25
C ARG A 344 13.32 -25.60 -11.96
N PRO A 345 12.44 -25.41 -12.95
CA PRO A 345 11.26 -24.61 -12.75
C PRO A 345 10.30 -25.33 -11.81
N ARG A 346 9.75 -24.58 -10.85
CA ARG A 346 8.76 -25.08 -9.88
C ARG A 346 7.52 -24.23 -9.98
N TRP A 347 6.35 -24.83 -9.83
CA TRP A 347 5.10 -24.08 -9.95
C TRP A 347 4.97 -23.00 -8.86
N GLN A 348 5.51 -23.24 -7.66
CA GLN A 348 5.54 -22.23 -6.58
C GLN A 348 6.39 -21.01 -6.94
N GLN A 349 7.30 -21.15 -7.90
CA GLN A 349 8.11 -20.06 -8.45
C GLN A 349 7.49 -19.43 -9.70
N CYS A 350 6.36 -19.95 -10.18
CA CYS A 350 5.57 -19.31 -11.22
C CYS A 350 4.76 -18.17 -10.61
N PHE A 351 5.35 -16.97 -10.51
CA PHE A 351 4.66 -15.81 -9.97
C PHE A 351 4.42 -14.73 -11.03
N ARG A 352 3.20 -14.21 -11.07
CA ARG A 352 2.84 -13.05 -11.88
C ARG A 352 3.50 -11.82 -11.28
N ARG A 353 4.45 -11.21 -12.00
CA ARG A 353 5.15 -9.98 -11.58
C ARG A 353 4.31 -8.70 -11.72
N GLY A 354 2.99 -8.85 -11.80
CA GLY A 354 2.06 -7.78 -12.17
C GLY A 354 1.79 -7.69 -13.68
N PHE A 355 0.73 -6.96 -13.99
CA PHE A 355 0.24 -6.57 -15.30
C PHE A 355 1.30 -5.90 -16.17
N LYS A 356 2.20 -5.08 -15.60
CA LYS A 356 3.29 -4.46 -16.38
C LYS A 356 4.15 -5.49 -17.11
N TRP A 357 4.43 -6.62 -16.46
CA TRP A 357 5.40 -7.62 -16.92
C TRP A 357 4.78 -8.82 -17.63
N ALA A 358 3.57 -9.23 -17.21
CA ALA A 358 2.88 -10.38 -17.79
C ALA A 358 1.77 -9.98 -18.76
N GLY A 359 0.97 -8.97 -18.41
CA GLY A 359 -0.15 -8.45 -19.20
C GLY A 359 -1.04 -9.52 -19.83
N ASN A 360 -1.72 -9.19 -20.93
CA ASN A 360 -2.61 -10.13 -21.62
C ASN A 360 -1.86 -11.08 -22.59
N TRP A 361 -0.54 -11.21 -22.51
CA TRP A 361 0.24 -12.12 -23.38
C TRP A 361 0.71 -13.38 -22.66
N GLU A 362 0.07 -13.73 -21.55
CA GLU A 362 0.32 -14.99 -20.84
C GLU A 362 -0.07 -16.23 -21.63
N ASN A 363 -1.12 -16.14 -22.44
CA ASN A 363 -1.67 -17.28 -23.15
C ASN A 363 -1.97 -16.93 -24.60
N GLN A 364 -1.54 -17.80 -25.52
CA GLN A 364 -1.89 -17.73 -26.93
C GLN A 364 -2.78 -18.91 -27.28
N ILE A 365 -3.92 -18.65 -27.89
CA ILE A 365 -4.88 -19.69 -28.27
C ILE A 365 -5.05 -19.63 -29.79
N LYS A 366 -4.87 -20.76 -30.45
CA LYS A 366 -5.08 -20.93 -31.89
C LYS A 366 -6.49 -21.46 -32.12
N LEU A 367 -7.27 -20.74 -32.93
CA LEU A 367 -8.63 -21.11 -33.31
C LEU A 367 -8.67 -21.61 -34.75
N GLY A 368 -9.54 -22.59 -35.02
CA GLY A 368 -9.85 -23.09 -36.36
C GLY A 368 -11.32 -22.86 -36.66
N ILE A 369 -11.65 -21.65 -37.14
CA ILE A 369 -13.04 -21.28 -37.40
C ILE A 369 -13.42 -21.79 -38.80
N PRO A 370 -14.52 -22.55 -38.95
CA PRO A 370 -14.97 -23.00 -40.27
C PRO A 370 -15.37 -21.80 -41.12
N ASP A 371 -14.80 -21.68 -42.32
CA ASP A 371 -15.15 -20.63 -43.28
C ASP A 371 -16.20 -21.21 -44.24
N GLY A 372 -17.44 -20.72 -44.19
CA GLY A 372 -18.53 -21.27 -45.02
C GLY A 372 -18.30 -21.19 -46.53
N SER A 373 -17.24 -20.51 -46.97
CA SER A 373 -16.86 -20.37 -48.38
C SER A 373 -15.77 -21.33 -48.86
N LYS A 374 -15.04 -22.02 -47.97
CA LYS A 374 -13.92 -22.91 -48.30
C LYS A 374 -13.86 -24.09 -47.33
N ASP A 375 -13.53 -25.28 -47.81
CA ASP A 375 -13.30 -26.48 -46.97
C ASP A 375 -12.12 -26.33 -45.98
N GLU A 376 -11.40 -25.21 -45.99
CA GLU A 376 -10.30 -24.93 -45.07
C GLU A 376 -10.74 -24.04 -43.89
N ASN A 377 -10.48 -24.52 -42.67
CA ASN A 377 -10.67 -23.74 -41.45
C ASN A 377 -9.76 -22.51 -41.42
N ARG A 378 -10.36 -21.32 -41.29
CA ARG A 378 -9.64 -20.07 -41.11
C ARG A 378 -8.96 -20.05 -39.75
N THR A 379 -7.63 -20.07 -39.76
CA THR A 379 -6.83 -19.97 -38.54
C THR A 379 -6.83 -18.54 -38.00
N THR A 380 -7.22 -18.35 -36.75
CA THR A 380 -7.10 -17.07 -36.03
C THR A 380 -6.45 -17.28 -34.66
N TYR A 381 -5.96 -16.21 -34.05
CA TYR A 381 -5.30 -16.26 -32.75
C TYR A 381 -6.01 -15.35 -31.76
N VAL A 382 -6.19 -15.84 -30.55
CA VAL A 382 -6.75 -15.06 -29.44
C VAL A 382 -5.87 -15.16 -28.20
N TYR A 383 -5.94 -14.15 -27.33
CA TYR A 383 -5.27 -14.12 -26.04
C TYR A 383 -6.28 -14.15 -24.90
N ALA A 384 -5.94 -14.82 -23.81
CA ALA A 384 -6.78 -14.84 -22.61
C ALA A 384 -6.70 -13.50 -21.85
N PRO A 385 -7.78 -13.09 -21.17
CA PRO A 385 -7.74 -11.92 -20.29
C PRO A 385 -6.73 -12.14 -19.13
N TYR A 386 -6.08 -11.07 -18.70
CA TYR A 386 -5.20 -11.13 -17.53
C TYR A 386 -6.03 -11.12 -16.25
N LEU A 387 -5.98 -12.23 -15.52
CA LEU A 387 -6.57 -12.39 -14.20
C LEU A 387 -5.52 -12.04 -13.14
N TYR A 388 -5.90 -11.42 -12.04
CA TYR A 388 -4.96 -11.06 -10.98
C TYR A 388 -5.65 -11.12 -9.64
N SER A 389 -5.04 -11.76 -8.65
CA SER A 389 -5.46 -11.58 -7.26
C SER A 389 -4.60 -10.50 -6.68
N VAL A 390 -5.24 -9.47 -6.14
CA VAL A 390 -4.53 -8.43 -5.39
C VAL A 390 -3.90 -9.11 -4.18
N PRO A 391 -2.56 -9.10 -4.05
CA PRO A 391 -1.90 -9.66 -2.87
C PRO A 391 -2.42 -8.92 -1.64
N ASN A 392 -2.33 -9.52 -0.45
CA ASN A 392 -2.77 -8.93 0.82
C ASN A 392 -3.96 -7.95 0.71
N ALA A 393 -5.04 -8.30 0.00
CA ALA A 393 -6.26 -7.48 -0.03
C ALA A 393 -7.02 -7.54 1.31
N HIS A 394 -6.63 -8.46 2.18
CA HIS A 394 -7.12 -8.62 3.54
C HIS A 394 -6.47 -7.62 4.49
N GLY A 395 -7.26 -6.94 5.32
CA GLY A 395 -6.71 -6.20 6.46
C GLY A 395 -6.52 -7.10 7.68
N PRO A 396 -6.06 -6.57 8.81
CA PRO A 396 -5.80 -7.37 10.01
C PRO A 396 -7.05 -8.02 10.60
N ASN A 397 -8.25 -7.46 10.36
CA ASN A 397 -9.51 -8.05 10.81
C ASN A 397 -10.04 -9.11 9.83
N ASP A 398 -9.42 -9.25 8.67
CA ASP A 398 -9.73 -10.26 7.66
C ASP A 398 -8.81 -11.51 7.80
N LEU A 399 -8.19 -11.67 8.97
CA LEU A 399 -7.34 -12.80 9.32
C LEU A 399 -7.97 -13.53 10.51
N VAL A 400 -8.33 -14.80 10.30
CA VAL A 400 -8.87 -15.65 11.36
C VAL A 400 -7.81 -16.65 11.80
N PRO A 401 -7.37 -16.63 13.09
CA PRO A 401 -6.40 -17.60 13.58
C PRO A 401 -6.99 -19.01 13.52
N ILE A 402 -6.20 -19.98 13.08
CA ILE A 402 -6.62 -21.38 13.09
C ILE A 402 -6.44 -21.91 14.52
N PRO A 403 -7.44 -22.54 15.15
CA PRO A 403 -7.36 -22.97 16.55
C PRO A 403 -6.49 -24.23 16.70
N VAL A 404 -5.20 -24.13 16.35
CA VAL A 404 -4.17 -25.13 16.56
C VAL A 404 -3.17 -24.63 17.58
N ASN A 405 -2.93 -25.44 18.60
CA ASN A 405 -1.72 -25.28 19.38
C ASN A 405 -0.60 -26.02 18.66
N ARG A 406 0.38 -25.27 18.15
CA ARG A 406 1.58 -25.84 17.53
C ARG A 406 2.68 -26.06 18.56
N GLU A 407 2.54 -25.48 19.75
CA GLU A 407 3.46 -25.66 20.87
C GLU A 407 3.07 -26.92 21.66
N GLU A 408 4.06 -27.73 22.03
CA GLU A 408 3.88 -28.92 22.86
C GLU A 408 3.64 -28.51 24.33
N CYS A 409 2.55 -27.81 24.62
CA CYS A 409 2.20 -27.50 26.01
C CYS A 409 1.59 -28.76 26.67
N HIS A 410 2.09 -29.15 27.85
CA HIS A 410 1.65 -30.35 28.59
C HIS A 410 0.17 -30.34 29.06
N ALA A 411 -0.57 -29.26 28.83
CA ALA A 411 -1.98 -29.15 29.21
C ALA A 411 -2.90 -29.76 28.15
N ALA A 412 -3.79 -30.65 28.60
CA ALA A 412 -4.65 -31.50 27.79
C ALA A 412 -5.36 -30.78 26.63
N GLN A 413 -5.12 -31.29 25.41
CA GLN A 413 -5.93 -31.03 24.22
C GLN A 413 -7.35 -31.57 24.46
N SER A 414 -8.24 -30.77 25.03
CA SER A 414 -9.63 -31.17 25.24
C SER A 414 -10.54 -30.40 24.27
N GLY A 415 -11.14 -31.12 23.33
CA GLY A 415 -12.33 -30.68 22.58
C GLY A 415 -12.13 -29.66 21.46
N VAL A 416 -10.97 -29.63 20.78
CA VAL A 416 -10.83 -28.79 19.56
C VAL A 416 -11.67 -29.42 18.44
N ALA A 417 -12.56 -28.63 17.85
CA ALA A 417 -13.37 -29.07 16.71
C ALA A 417 -12.48 -29.50 15.52
N ASP A 418 -12.86 -30.56 14.81
CA ASP A 418 -12.08 -31.07 13.66
C ASP A 418 -12.06 -30.10 12.46
N THR A 419 -13.04 -29.19 12.40
CA THR A 419 -13.24 -28.22 11.33
C THR A 419 -13.51 -26.84 11.87
N ILE A 420 -13.03 -25.80 11.18
CA ILE A 420 -13.40 -24.41 11.42
C ILE A 420 -14.24 -23.88 10.26
N THR A 421 -15.36 -23.22 10.57
CA THR A 421 -16.17 -22.51 9.59
C THR A 421 -15.71 -21.06 9.50
N VAL A 422 -15.27 -20.64 8.32
CA VAL A 422 -14.76 -19.29 8.08
C VAL A 422 -15.57 -18.60 6.98
N PRO A 423 -16.17 -17.42 7.24
CA PRO A 423 -16.80 -16.63 6.19
C PRO A 423 -15.71 -16.02 5.30
N TRP A 424 -15.67 -16.41 4.03
CA TRP A 424 -14.75 -15.92 3.01
C TRP A 424 -15.47 -14.97 2.06
N SER A 425 -15.05 -13.70 2.06
CA SER A 425 -15.55 -12.66 1.17
C SER A 425 -14.67 -12.56 -0.07
N ILE A 426 -15.27 -12.81 -1.23
CA ILE A 426 -14.59 -12.72 -2.52
C ILE A 426 -15.17 -11.55 -3.27
N SER A 427 -14.29 -10.75 -3.85
CA SER A 427 -14.68 -9.67 -4.72
C SER A 427 -14.04 -9.74 -6.09
N TYR A 428 -14.78 -9.20 -7.05
CA TYR A 428 -14.41 -9.11 -8.45
C TYR A 428 -14.53 -7.65 -8.93
N SER A 429 -13.53 -7.21 -9.69
CA SER A 429 -13.74 -6.06 -10.59
C SER A 429 -13.00 -6.19 -11.91
N GLY A 430 -13.61 -5.63 -12.94
CA GLY A 430 -12.92 -5.25 -14.16
C GLY A 430 -12.13 -3.95 -14.02
N ARG A 431 -10.88 -3.94 -14.50
CA ARG A 431 -9.96 -2.78 -14.40
C ARG A 431 -9.28 -2.51 -15.72
N SER A 432 -9.20 -1.24 -16.11
CA SER A 432 -8.44 -0.88 -17.30
C SER A 432 -6.94 -1.15 -17.10
N ALA A 433 -6.21 -1.35 -18.20
CA ALA A 433 -4.76 -1.52 -18.21
C ALA A 433 -4.01 -0.42 -17.41
N ALA A 434 -4.51 0.82 -17.51
CA ALA A 434 -3.95 1.97 -16.82
C ALA A 434 -4.10 1.89 -15.30
N GLU A 435 -5.28 1.47 -14.86
CA GLU A 435 -5.59 1.32 -13.44
C GLU A 435 -4.77 0.20 -12.80
N MET A 436 -4.64 -0.96 -13.47
CA MET A 436 -3.79 -2.05 -12.99
C MET A 436 -2.31 -1.63 -12.90
N PHE A 437 -1.84 -0.84 -13.86
CA PHE A 437 -0.46 -0.32 -13.83
C PHE A 437 -0.22 0.69 -12.71
N LEU A 438 -1.19 1.59 -12.46
CA LEU A 438 -1.10 2.58 -11.38
C LEU A 438 -1.08 1.89 -10.01
N GLU A 439 -1.95 0.91 -9.82
CA GLU A 439 -2.03 0.11 -8.61
C GLU A 439 -0.66 -0.44 -8.17
N GLU A 440 0.03 -1.17 -9.06
CA GLU A 440 1.34 -1.76 -8.79
C GLU A 440 2.38 -0.75 -8.30
N ARG A 441 2.23 0.52 -8.69
CA ARG A 441 3.18 1.58 -8.35
C ARG A 441 2.91 2.20 -6.98
N PHE A 442 1.65 2.23 -6.55
CA PHE A 442 1.25 2.95 -5.34
C PHE A 442 1.05 2.06 -4.12
N THR A 443 0.93 0.75 -4.30
CA THR A 443 0.88 -0.19 -3.19
C THR A 443 2.26 -0.37 -2.56
N LYS A 444 2.56 0.45 -1.54
CA LYS A 444 3.55 0.10 -0.51
C LYS A 444 2.82 -0.51 0.67
N TRP A 445 3.28 -1.69 1.08
CA TRP A 445 2.56 -2.56 1.99
C TRP A 445 3.16 -2.39 3.38
N LYS A 446 2.33 -2.01 4.34
CA LYS A 446 2.67 -2.18 5.75
C LYS A 446 1.72 -3.23 6.29
N THR A 447 2.21 -4.46 6.43
CA THR A 447 1.48 -5.49 7.16
C THR A 447 1.45 -5.08 8.62
N VAL A 448 0.25 -5.04 9.20
CA VAL A 448 0.09 -4.82 10.64
C VAL A 448 0.11 -6.17 11.31
N ASP A 449 0.87 -6.24 12.40
CA ASP A 449 1.03 -7.44 13.19
C ASP A 449 -0.36 -7.84 13.78
N PRO A 450 -0.80 -9.11 13.64
CA PRO A 450 -1.99 -9.59 14.32
C PRO A 450 -1.89 -9.53 15.86
N SER A 451 -0.72 -9.33 16.44
CA SER A 451 -0.55 -9.06 17.87
C SER A 451 -0.68 -7.58 18.26
N ALA A 452 -0.88 -6.68 17.28
CA ALA A 452 -1.09 -5.26 17.53
C ALA A 452 -2.37 -5.01 18.35
N THR A 453 -2.46 -3.82 18.96
CA THR A 453 -3.65 -3.43 19.72
C THR A 453 -4.91 -3.44 18.84
N GLU A 454 -6.08 -3.73 19.40
CA GLU A 454 -7.34 -3.77 18.63
C GLU A 454 -7.57 -2.47 17.84
N ARG A 455 -7.23 -1.33 18.45
CA ARG A 455 -7.30 -0.04 17.80
C ARG A 455 -6.35 0.09 16.60
N GLU A 456 -5.10 -0.36 16.73
CA GLU A 456 -4.15 -0.35 15.61
C GLU A 456 -4.62 -1.24 14.47
N LYS A 457 -5.17 -2.42 14.78
CA LYS A 457 -5.77 -3.31 13.78
C LYS A 457 -6.92 -2.62 13.06
N VAL A 458 -7.84 -2.04 13.81
CA VAL A 458 -8.97 -1.33 13.24
C VAL A 458 -8.53 -0.13 12.40
N LEU A 459 -7.59 0.68 12.88
CA LEU A 459 -7.09 1.83 12.13
C LEU A 459 -6.43 1.37 10.83
N ALA A 460 -5.68 0.26 10.87
CA ALA A 460 -5.07 -0.32 9.69
C ALA A 460 -6.11 -0.93 8.74
N GLN A 461 -7.14 -1.58 9.26
CA GLN A 461 -8.30 -2.05 8.51
C GLN A 461 -8.99 -0.88 7.80
N TYR A 462 -9.27 0.20 8.53
CA TYR A 462 -9.87 1.41 7.99
C TYR A 462 -9.00 2.05 6.91
N GLN A 463 -7.70 2.20 7.15
CA GLN A 463 -6.77 2.75 6.16
C GLN A 463 -6.74 1.89 4.89
N LYS A 464 -6.83 0.58 5.05
CA LYS A 464 -6.86 -0.37 3.95
C LYS A 464 -8.17 -0.27 3.17
N GLU A 465 -9.30 -0.32 3.85
CA GLU A 465 -10.62 -0.14 3.25
C GLU A 465 -10.82 1.25 2.64
N HIS A 466 -10.06 2.26 3.08
CA HIS A 466 -10.06 3.58 2.47
C HIS A 466 -9.21 3.65 1.19
N ARG A 467 -8.00 3.08 1.24
CA ARG A 467 -7.04 3.14 0.13
C ARG A 467 -7.37 2.14 -0.97
N ASP A 468 -7.79 0.94 -0.61
CA ASP A 468 -8.00 -0.13 -1.56
C ASP A 468 -9.04 0.25 -2.62
N PRO A 469 -10.21 0.81 -2.29
CA PRO A 469 -11.14 1.24 -3.33
C PRO A 469 -10.60 2.29 -4.29
N ILE A 470 -9.66 3.13 -3.85
CA ILE A 470 -9.03 4.17 -4.69
C ILE A 470 -8.08 3.52 -5.70
N PHE A 471 -7.21 2.62 -5.23
CA PHE A 471 -6.16 2.03 -6.07
C PHE A 471 -6.57 0.72 -6.73
N HIS A 472 -7.36 -0.08 -6.04
CA HIS A 472 -7.84 -1.40 -6.43
C HIS A 472 -9.24 -1.35 -7.05
N GLY A 473 -10.03 -0.29 -6.82
CA GLY A 473 -11.32 -0.07 -7.49
C GLY A 473 -12.50 -0.86 -6.92
N HIS A 474 -12.34 -1.49 -5.77
CA HIS A 474 -13.32 -2.40 -5.15
C HIS A 474 -14.00 -1.78 -3.91
N TRP A 475 -15.27 -2.12 -3.67
CA TRP A 475 -16.02 -1.67 -2.48
C TRP A 475 -16.37 -2.88 -1.62
N HIS A 476 -15.78 -2.98 -0.42
CA HIS A 476 -16.09 -4.07 0.52
C HIS A 476 -17.37 -3.80 1.31
N ASN A 477 -17.75 -2.52 1.44
CA ASN A 477 -18.99 -2.09 2.04
C ASN A 477 -19.68 -1.11 1.07
N GLU A 478 -20.96 -1.35 0.78
CA GLU A 478 -21.77 -0.49 -0.12
C GLU A 478 -21.95 0.92 0.44
N GLU A 479 -21.89 1.07 1.77
CA GLU A 479 -22.00 2.36 2.47
C GLU A 479 -20.75 3.23 2.29
N TYR A 480 -19.63 2.63 1.88
CA TYR A 480 -18.37 3.34 1.79
C TYR A 480 -18.20 4.08 0.46
N HIS A 481 -17.96 5.39 0.52
CA HIS A 481 -17.81 6.25 -0.66
C HIS A 481 -16.39 6.82 -0.81
N PRO A 482 -15.41 5.99 -1.21
CA PRO A 482 -13.99 6.35 -1.23
C PRO A 482 -13.69 7.54 -2.15
N ARG A 483 -14.42 7.65 -3.27
CA ARG A 483 -14.28 8.78 -4.21
C ARG A 483 -14.70 10.11 -3.55
N ARG A 484 -15.76 10.09 -2.74
CA ARG A 484 -16.21 11.30 -2.02
C ARG A 484 -15.17 11.70 -0.98
N VAL A 485 -14.65 10.74 -0.22
CA VAL A 485 -13.61 11.00 0.77
C VAL A 485 -12.34 11.54 0.10
N LEU A 486 -11.89 10.95 -1.01
CA LEU A 486 -10.75 11.45 -1.78
C LEU A 486 -10.96 12.88 -2.28
N VAL A 487 -12.15 13.19 -2.80
CA VAL A 487 -12.50 14.54 -3.26
C VAL A 487 -12.51 15.54 -2.10
N LEU A 488 -13.12 15.17 -0.96
CA LEU A 488 -13.17 16.01 0.23
C LEU A 488 -11.79 16.23 0.83
N GLU A 489 -10.96 15.18 0.94
CA GLU A 489 -9.59 15.29 1.44
C GLU A 489 -8.72 16.13 0.49
N SER A 490 -8.88 15.94 -0.83
CA SER A 490 -8.18 16.75 -1.83
C SER A 490 -8.59 18.21 -1.74
N ALA A 491 -9.90 18.50 -1.64
CA ALA A 491 -10.41 19.85 -1.47
C ALA A 491 -9.89 20.48 -0.17
N TYR A 492 -9.96 19.76 0.95
CA TYR A 492 -9.41 20.19 2.23
C TYR A 492 -7.92 20.55 2.12
N ARG A 493 -7.11 19.68 1.51
CA ARG A 493 -5.68 19.95 1.28
C ARG A 493 -5.45 21.19 0.41
N ILE A 494 -6.22 21.36 -0.67
CA ILE A 494 -6.13 22.55 -1.53
C ILE A 494 -6.46 23.82 -0.73
N PHE A 495 -7.56 23.83 0.02
CA PHE A 495 -7.94 24.98 0.85
C PHE A 495 -6.95 25.24 1.98
N PHE A 496 -6.40 24.20 2.60
CA PHE A 496 -5.35 24.30 3.60
C PHE A 496 -4.11 25.01 3.04
N TYR A 497 -3.61 24.57 1.88
CA TYR A 497 -2.46 25.22 1.25
C TYR A 497 -2.79 26.65 0.80
N ALA A 498 -3.95 26.89 0.21
CA ALA A 498 -4.37 28.23 -0.19
C ALA A 498 -4.43 29.19 1.01
N SER A 499 -5.05 28.76 2.11
CA SER A 499 -5.10 29.50 3.38
C SER A 499 -3.69 29.79 3.91
N TRP A 500 -2.83 28.77 3.92
CA TRP A 500 -1.43 28.90 4.35
C TRP A 500 -0.67 29.94 3.52
N PHE A 501 -0.78 29.90 2.19
CA PHE A 501 -0.14 30.86 1.28
C PHE A 501 -0.67 32.29 1.49
N VAL A 502 -1.99 32.46 1.61
CA VAL A 502 -2.59 33.77 1.90
C VAL A 502 -2.08 34.30 3.25
N GLY A 503 -1.98 33.43 4.26
CA GLY A 503 -1.40 33.77 5.55
C GLY A 503 0.05 34.23 5.45
N LEU A 504 0.88 33.54 4.67
CA LEU A 504 2.26 33.95 4.43
C LEU A 504 2.35 35.32 3.74
N ILE A 505 1.57 35.55 2.70
CA ILE A 505 1.56 36.83 1.98
C ILE A 505 1.09 37.95 2.92
N TYR A 506 0.03 37.69 3.69
CA TYR A 506 -0.47 38.63 4.68
C TYR A 506 0.63 39.03 5.67
N TRP A 507 1.27 38.07 6.34
CA TRP A 507 2.29 38.36 7.34
C TRP A 507 3.59 38.93 6.75
N TYR A 508 3.92 38.55 5.52
CA TYR A 508 5.07 39.11 4.81
C TYR A 508 4.88 40.58 4.45
N THR A 509 3.69 40.94 3.95
CA THR A 509 3.36 42.31 3.52
C THR A 509 3.01 43.23 4.68
N ARG A 510 2.67 42.68 5.86
CA ARG A 510 2.33 43.47 7.03
C ARG A 510 3.56 44.18 7.60
N ILE A 511 3.50 45.51 7.71
CA ILE A 511 4.56 46.36 8.26
C ILE A 511 4.15 46.97 9.61
N SER A 512 2.87 46.90 9.97
CA SER A 512 2.33 47.54 11.16
C SER A 512 1.43 46.60 11.98
N THR A 513 1.48 46.80 13.29
CA THR A 513 0.71 46.08 14.31
C THR A 513 -0.64 46.72 14.64
N VAL A 514 -1.03 47.81 13.94
CA VAL A 514 -2.32 48.46 14.16
C VAL A 514 -3.47 47.48 13.89
N GLY A 515 -4.38 47.36 14.86
CA GLY A 515 -5.55 46.48 14.81
C GLY A 515 -5.26 45.01 15.09
N ILE A 516 -4.02 44.66 15.44
CA ILE A 516 -3.61 43.29 15.74
C ILE A 516 -3.37 43.19 17.25
N SER A 517 -3.97 42.19 17.91
CA SER A 517 -3.66 41.90 19.30
C SER A 517 -2.24 41.36 19.41
N MET A 518 -1.35 42.11 20.06
CA MET A 518 0.04 41.72 20.27
C MET A 518 0.13 40.49 21.18
N SER A 519 -0.66 40.48 22.25
CA SER A 519 -0.71 39.38 23.20
C SER A 519 -1.26 38.10 22.57
N GLY A 520 -2.36 38.18 21.81
CA GLY A 520 -2.94 37.04 21.11
C GLY A 520 -1.99 36.42 20.07
N MET A 521 -1.33 37.25 19.26
CA MET A 521 -0.42 36.75 18.23
C MET A 521 0.90 36.20 18.77
N LEU A 522 1.39 36.73 19.89
CA LEU A 522 2.51 36.10 20.61
C LEU A 522 2.11 34.73 21.14
N LEU A 523 0.93 34.60 21.74
CA LEU A 523 0.44 33.32 22.26
C LEU A 523 0.29 32.28 21.16
N THR A 524 -0.34 32.63 20.03
CA THR A 524 -0.49 31.70 18.90
C THR A 524 0.85 31.30 18.29
N SER A 525 1.77 32.26 18.12
CA SER A 525 3.11 31.98 17.59
C SER A 525 3.95 31.13 18.54
N SER A 526 3.84 31.36 19.85
CA SER A 526 4.51 30.52 20.86
C SER A 526 3.92 29.11 20.87
N SER A 527 2.60 28.98 20.75
CA SER A 527 1.93 27.67 20.65
C SER A 527 2.39 26.90 19.41
N THR A 528 2.47 27.54 18.24
CA THR A 528 2.95 26.87 17.02
C THR A 528 4.43 26.45 17.13
N LEU A 529 5.28 27.26 17.78
CA LEU A 529 6.67 26.86 18.07
C LEU A 529 6.73 25.65 19.01
N ILE A 530 5.93 25.63 20.08
CA ILE A 530 5.87 24.49 21.01
C ILE A 530 5.42 23.22 20.28
N VAL A 531 4.37 23.32 19.46
CA VAL A 531 3.89 22.20 18.63
C VAL A 531 4.98 21.70 17.69
N TYR A 532 5.69 22.61 17.02
CA TYR A 532 6.81 22.24 16.15
C TYR A 532 7.95 21.53 16.91
N MET A 533 8.32 22.04 18.09
CA MET A 533 9.33 21.39 18.94
C MET A 533 8.87 20.00 19.40
N ALA A 534 7.59 19.83 19.71
CA ALA A 534 7.03 18.52 20.07
C ALA A 534 7.05 17.54 18.89
N ILE A 535 6.77 18.01 17.67
CA ILE A 535 6.87 17.21 16.44
C ILE A 535 8.31 16.74 16.23
N ILE A 536 9.29 17.65 16.37
CA ILE A 536 10.72 17.31 16.29
C ILE A 536 11.06 16.25 17.34
N ALA A 537 10.74 16.50 18.62
CA ALA A 537 11.05 15.58 19.71
C ALA A 537 10.47 14.18 19.44
N ARG A 538 9.23 14.10 18.93
CA ARG A 538 8.58 12.84 18.55
C ARG A 538 9.27 12.16 17.36
N ALA A 539 9.64 12.92 16.33
CA ALA A 539 10.28 12.39 15.13
C ALA A 539 11.64 11.76 15.47
N TYR A 540 12.46 12.46 16.26
CA TYR A 540 13.77 11.97 16.68
C TYR A 540 13.70 10.80 17.67
N LYS A 541 12.63 10.67 18.46
CA LYS A 541 12.43 9.51 19.35
C LYS A 541 12.14 8.22 18.58
N ASN A 542 11.40 8.31 17.48
CA ASN A 542 10.79 7.13 16.83
C ASN A 542 11.42 6.74 15.49
N LYS A 543 12.35 7.54 14.95
CA LYS A 543 12.88 7.35 13.60
C LYS A 543 14.40 7.55 13.56
N VAL A 544 15.03 6.98 12.53
CA VAL A 544 16.42 7.25 12.20
C VAL A 544 16.61 8.74 11.96
N ILE A 545 17.75 9.28 12.40
CA ILE A 545 18.08 10.72 12.35
C ILE A 545 17.77 11.33 10.97
N LEU A 546 18.08 10.64 9.87
CA LEU A 546 17.86 11.17 8.52
C LEU A 546 16.36 11.28 8.14
N ASP A 547 15.54 10.31 8.54
CA ASP A 547 14.10 10.37 8.31
C ASP A 547 13.43 11.39 9.24
N ALA A 548 13.89 11.46 10.50
CA ALA A 548 13.43 12.43 11.49
C ALA A 548 13.76 13.87 11.06
N THR A 549 14.98 14.12 10.58
CA THR A 549 15.42 15.42 10.04
C THR A 549 14.62 15.81 8.81
N TRP A 550 14.34 14.87 7.90
CA TRP A 550 13.51 15.14 6.72
C TRP A 550 12.08 15.50 7.11
N GLU A 551 11.44 14.72 7.98
CA GLU A 551 10.08 15.00 8.47
C GLU A 551 10.02 16.36 9.19
N ALA A 552 10.95 16.61 10.12
CA ALA A 552 11.07 17.87 10.83
C ALA A 552 11.25 19.05 9.86
N PHE A 553 12.10 18.89 8.84
CA PHE A 553 12.30 19.91 7.81
C PHE A 553 11.02 20.16 7.01
N THR A 554 10.32 19.11 6.58
CA THR A 554 9.08 19.25 5.81
C THR A 554 7.98 19.94 6.61
N GLU A 555 7.78 19.55 7.87
CA GLU A 555 6.80 20.18 8.75
C GLU A 555 7.22 21.62 9.10
N GLY A 556 8.52 21.84 9.31
CA GLY A 556 9.10 23.15 9.59
C GLY A 556 8.93 24.12 8.44
N LEU A 557 9.02 23.64 7.19
CA LEU A 557 8.77 24.44 5.99
C LEU A 557 7.36 25.04 5.97
N PHE A 558 6.37 24.33 6.52
CA PHE A 558 5.00 24.82 6.58
C PHE A 558 4.73 25.64 7.86
N LEU A 559 5.19 25.20 9.03
CA LEU A 559 4.83 25.85 10.30
C LEU A 559 5.67 27.10 10.63
N LEU A 560 6.98 27.08 10.32
CA LEU A 560 7.89 28.13 10.79
C LEU A 560 7.78 29.45 10.02
N PRO A 561 7.64 29.50 8.68
CA PRO A 561 7.71 30.78 7.98
C PRO A 561 6.60 31.75 8.40
N SER A 562 5.36 31.26 8.55
CA SER A 562 4.23 32.09 9.01
C SER A 562 4.46 32.56 10.45
N THR A 563 4.93 31.67 11.32
CA THR A 563 5.22 31.96 12.73
C THR A 563 6.35 32.98 12.88
N ILE A 564 7.45 32.82 12.14
CA ILE A 564 8.58 33.76 12.15
C ILE A 564 8.15 35.13 11.61
N LEU A 565 7.35 35.18 10.54
CA LEU A 565 6.81 36.45 10.02
C LEU A 565 5.84 37.10 11.00
N THR A 566 5.00 36.32 11.69
CA THR A 566 4.10 36.81 12.74
C THR A 566 4.92 37.40 13.90
N LEU A 567 5.89 36.65 14.44
CA LEU A 567 6.78 37.14 15.51
C LEU A 567 7.54 38.38 15.09
N ARG A 568 8.07 38.39 13.87
CA ARG A 568 8.75 39.56 13.30
C ARG A 568 7.85 40.79 13.30
N THR A 569 6.62 40.66 12.82
CA THR A 569 5.68 41.80 12.73
C THR A 569 5.25 42.28 14.11
N VAL A 570 4.90 41.35 15.01
CA VAL A 570 4.38 41.63 16.35
C VAL A 570 5.46 42.19 17.27
N LEU A 571 6.67 41.61 17.25
CA LEU A 571 7.83 42.14 17.98
C LEU A 571 8.44 43.38 17.30
N ARG A 572 7.93 43.76 16.12
CA ARG A 572 8.40 44.89 15.30
C ARG A 572 9.90 44.79 15.00
N LEU A 573 10.36 43.57 14.69
CA LEU A 573 11.75 43.29 14.36
C LEU A 573 12.05 43.60 12.90
N GLU A 574 13.08 44.40 12.67
CA GLU A 574 13.65 44.61 11.36
C GLU A 574 15.08 44.12 11.28
N TRP A 575 15.40 43.50 10.15
CA TRP A 575 16.77 43.18 9.80
C TRP A 575 17.44 44.46 9.32
N ARG A 576 18.47 44.89 10.04
CA ARG A 576 19.37 45.96 9.59
C ARG A 576 20.78 45.40 9.49
N TRP A 577 21.49 45.81 8.46
CA TRP A 577 22.90 45.46 8.30
C TRP A 577 23.73 46.39 9.18
N ALA A 578 24.09 45.93 10.37
CA ALA A 578 25.06 46.60 11.22
C ALA A 578 26.42 46.59 10.50
N TYR A 579 27.02 47.78 10.37
CA TYR A 579 28.30 47.97 9.68
C TYR A 579 28.33 47.43 8.23
N GLY A 580 27.17 47.35 7.58
CA GLY A 580 27.04 46.88 6.19
C GLY A 580 27.29 45.38 5.95
N ARG A 581 27.63 44.59 6.98
CA ARG A 581 27.99 43.16 6.82
C ARG A 581 27.34 42.22 7.83
N ILE A 582 26.96 42.70 9.02
CA ILE A 582 26.39 41.85 10.06
C ILE A 582 24.87 42.08 10.10
N PRO A 583 24.04 41.08 9.81
CA PRO A 583 22.60 41.23 9.91
C PRO A 583 22.21 41.25 11.39
N ALA A 584 21.77 42.40 11.89
CA ALA A 584 21.31 42.61 13.26
C ALA A 584 19.79 42.78 13.29
N LEU A 585 19.14 42.12 14.26
CA LEU A 585 17.73 42.32 14.54
C LEU A 585 17.55 43.57 15.40
N GLN A 586 16.94 44.60 14.84
CA GLN A 586 16.59 45.81 15.57
C GLN A 586 15.08 45.86 15.81
N ARG A 587 14.67 46.08 17.06
CA ARG A 587 13.29 46.37 17.42
C ARG A 587 12.95 47.82 17.07
N LEU A 588 11.91 48.04 16.27
CA LEU A 588 11.44 49.38 15.95
C LEU A 588 10.55 49.96 17.06
N PRO A 589 10.62 51.27 17.31
CA PRO A 589 9.70 51.93 18.22
C PRO A 589 8.25 51.93 17.67
N PRO A 590 7.23 51.85 18.54
CA PRO A 590 5.83 51.95 18.14
C PRO A 590 5.51 53.31 17.51
N SER A 591 4.73 53.30 16.44
CA SER A 591 4.04 54.52 15.97
C SER A 591 2.86 54.87 16.87
N ASP A 592 2.35 56.11 16.80
CA ASP A 592 1.24 56.55 17.68
C ASP A 592 -0.05 55.74 17.46
N LYS A 593 -0.33 55.33 16.22
CA LYS A 593 -1.44 54.42 15.90
C LYS A 593 -1.23 53.03 16.50
N GLU A 594 0.00 52.54 16.49
CA GLU A 594 0.35 51.26 17.12
C GLU A 594 0.21 51.34 18.64
N ARG A 595 0.65 52.45 19.28
CA ARG A 595 0.42 52.67 20.72
C ARG A 595 -1.06 52.74 21.06
N ALA A 596 -1.85 53.42 20.23
CA ALA A 596 -3.30 53.49 20.43
C ALA A 596 -3.94 52.09 20.36
N SER A 597 -3.55 51.28 19.37
CA SER A 597 -3.98 49.88 19.25
C SER A 597 -3.51 49.03 20.44
N GLU A 598 -2.29 49.23 20.91
CA GLU A 598 -1.71 48.52 22.04
C GLU A 598 -2.45 48.86 23.35
N ARG A 599 -2.84 50.12 23.53
CA ARG A 599 -3.71 50.53 24.65
C ARG A 599 -5.09 49.90 24.59
N LEU A 600 -5.65 49.70 23.39
CA LEU A 600 -6.91 48.98 23.23
C LEU A 600 -6.76 47.50 23.60
N ASP A 601 -5.64 46.86 23.21
CA ASP A 601 -5.35 45.48 23.60
C ASP A 601 -5.28 45.39 25.14
N THR A 602 -4.53 46.28 25.80
CA THR A 602 -4.33 46.26 27.27
C THR A 602 -5.55 46.68 28.10
N ARG A 603 -6.60 47.27 27.50
CA ARG A 603 -7.87 47.57 28.20
C ARG A 603 -8.60 46.32 28.65
N LEU A 604 -8.42 45.20 27.95
CA LEU A 604 -8.95 43.93 28.43
C LEU A 604 -8.13 43.48 29.65
N SER A 605 -8.76 43.44 30.81
CA SER A 605 -8.13 42.95 32.03
C SER A 605 -7.58 41.53 31.81
N MET A 606 -6.44 41.20 32.42
CA MET A 606 -5.86 39.85 32.33
C MET A 606 -6.85 38.78 32.80
N ARG A 607 -7.70 39.10 33.77
CA ARG A 607 -8.81 38.25 34.21
C ARG A 607 -9.77 37.90 33.07
N ASN A 608 -10.21 38.89 32.29
CA ASN A 608 -11.14 38.66 31.17
C ASN A 608 -10.47 37.86 30.04
N ARG A 609 -9.18 38.10 29.79
CA ARG A 609 -8.42 37.33 28.80
C ARG A 609 -8.32 35.86 29.19
N LEU A 610 -7.96 35.58 30.45
CA LEU A 610 -7.91 34.22 30.97
C LEU A 610 -9.29 33.56 30.92
N LEU A 611 -10.37 34.27 31.26
CA LEU A 611 -11.73 33.74 31.15
C LEU A 611 -12.09 33.34 29.71
N VAL A 612 -11.74 34.14 28.70
CA VAL A 612 -11.97 33.78 27.29
C VAL A 612 -11.14 32.55 26.90
N ILE A 613 -9.88 32.48 27.33
CA ILE A 613 -9.02 31.31 27.06
C ILE A 613 -9.61 30.06 27.72
N PHE A 614 -9.97 30.11 29.00
CA PHE A 614 -10.61 28.99 29.71
C PHE A 614 -11.96 28.62 29.10
N PHE A 615 -12.73 29.59 28.62
CA PHE A 615 -13.97 29.33 27.92
C PHE A 615 -13.74 28.60 26.59
N ILE A 616 -12.75 29.02 25.78
CA ILE A 616 -12.39 28.33 24.53
C ILE A 616 -11.85 26.92 24.82
N ILE A 617 -11.02 26.75 25.85
CA ILE A 617 -10.54 25.43 26.29
C ILE A 617 -11.73 24.57 26.73
N GLY A 618 -12.64 25.13 27.52
CA GLY A 618 -13.86 24.47 27.96
C GLY A 618 -14.76 24.07 26.78
N LEU A 619 -14.96 24.96 25.80
CA LEU A 619 -15.66 24.65 24.56
C LEU A 619 -14.96 23.54 23.79
N TYR A 620 -13.64 23.59 23.62
CA TYR A 620 -12.90 22.54 22.92
C TYR A 620 -12.99 21.19 23.64
N ARG A 621 -13.07 21.20 24.97
CA ARG A 621 -13.23 20.00 25.81
C ARG A 621 -14.65 19.42 25.76
N VAL A 622 -15.66 20.28 25.82
CA VAL A 622 -17.08 19.88 25.82
C VAL A 622 -17.57 19.55 24.41
N PHE A 623 -17.10 20.30 23.41
CA PHE A 623 -17.38 20.09 21.99
C PHE A 623 -16.15 19.50 21.32
N SER A 624 -15.72 18.32 21.80
CA SER A 624 -14.66 17.57 21.11
C SER A 624 -15.11 17.35 19.67
N VAL A 625 -14.35 17.92 18.72
CA VAL A 625 -14.64 17.85 17.27
C VAL A 625 -14.73 16.39 16.79
N LYS A 626 -14.12 15.45 17.53
CA LYS A 626 -14.21 14.02 17.28
C LYS A 626 -15.61 13.43 17.50
N ASP A 627 -16.44 14.03 18.36
CA ASP A 627 -17.77 13.52 18.66
C ASP A 627 -18.81 14.00 17.63
N TRP A 628 -18.41 14.92 16.73
CA TRP A 628 -19.26 15.60 15.75
C TRP A 628 -18.78 15.29 14.32
N GLU A 629 -18.29 14.07 14.08
CA GLU A 629 -17.97 13.63 12.74
C GLU A 629 -19.24 13.64 11.87
N VAL A 630 -19.29 14.54 10.89
CA VAL A 630 -20.40 14.68 9.91
C VAL A 630 -20.61 13.39 9.11
N ILE A 631 -19.59 12.54 9.08
CA ILE A 631 -19.65 11.17 8.56
C ILE A 631 -19.07 10.30 9.68
N PRO A 632 -19.88 9.46 10.36
CA PRO A 632 -19.35 8.59 11.40
C PRO A 632 -18.23 7.74 10.81
N THR A 633 -17.04 7.76 11.41
CA THR A 633 -15.98 6.80 11.09
C THR A 633 -16.42 5.42 11.57
N ILE A 634 -17.27 4.76 10.78
CA ILE A 634 -17.72 3.39 11.06
C ILE A 634 -16.47 2.53 11.27
N GLY A 635 -16.34 2.01 12.48
CA GLY A 635 -15.36 1.00 12.81
C GLY A 635 -14.23 1.45 13.73
N ILE A 636 -13.83 2.73 13.82
CA ILE A 636 -12.71 3.14 14.69
C ILE A 636 -13.20 3.23 16.14
N PRO A 637 -12.75 2.37 17.08
CA PRO A 637 -13.14 2.49 18.47
C PRO A 637 -12.62 3.82 19.04
N PRO A 638 -13.36 4.42 19.98
CA PRO A 638 -12.90 5.62 20.67
C PRO A 638 -11.53 5.39 21.31
N ASP A 639 -10.76 6.47 21.43
CA ASP A 639 -9.42 6.43 21.98
C ASP A 639 -9.46 6.42 23.51
N ASP A 640 -9.74 5.25 24.10
CA ASP A 640 -9.83 5.11 25.56
C ASP A 640 -8.52 5.50 26.28
N SER A 641 -7.38 5.48 25.58
CA SER A 641 -6.08 5.85 26.14
C SER A 641 -5.91 7.36 26.36
N ASN A 642 -6.64 8.19 25.61
CA ASN A 642 -6.49 9.65 25.70
C ASN A 642 -7.43 10.32 26.69
N ASP A 643 -8.56 9.70 27.05
CA ASP A 643 -9.53 10.39 27.92
C ASP A 643 -9.11 10.41 29.40
N LEU A 644 -8.22 9.51 29.83
CA LEU A 644 -7.70 9.46 31.20
C LEU A 644 -6.24 9.93 31.36
N HIS A 645 -5.39 9.76 30.34
CA HIS A 645 -3.93 9.93 30.50
C HIS A 645 -3.47 11.39 30.62
N TRP A 646 -4.19 12.36 30.02
CA TRP A 646 -3.83 13.78 30.23
C TRP A 646 -4.37 14.30 31.57
N VAL A 647 -5.49 13.77 32.07
CA VAL A 647 -6.04 14.12 33.40
C VAL A 647 -5.15 13.56 34.50
N SER A 648 -4.65 12.33 34.35
CA SER A 648 -3.66 11.76 35.27
C SER A 648 -2.33 12.53 35.22
N ASN A 649 -1.81 12.87 34.03
CA ASN A 649 -0.59 13.68 33.93
C ASN A 649 -0.75 15.11 34.47
N LEU A 650 -1.92 15.73 34.31
CA LEU A 650 -2.20 17.05 34.89
C LEU A 650 -2.38 16.94 36.41
N SER A 651 -3.03 15.87 36.89
CA SER A 651 -3.17 15.53 38.30
C SER A 651 -1.78 15.34 38.92
N ASP A 652 -0.90 14.55 38.31
CA ASP A 652 0.46 14.29 38.78
C ASP A 652 1.33 15.56 38.78
N MET A 653 1.13 16.46 37.81
CA MET A 653 1.76 17.78 37.81
C MET A 653 1.23 18.73 38.90
N ILE A 654 -0.03 18.57 39.33
CA ILE A 654 -0.66 19.40 40.36
C ILE A 654 -0.46 18.81 41.76
N SER A 655 -0.31 17.49 41.89
CA SER A 655 -0.10 16.77 43.14
C SER A 655 1.37 16.58 43.50
N SER A 656 2.30 16.93 42.61
CA SER A 656 3.72 17.08 42.92
C SER A 656 3.96 18.41 43.65
N PRO A 657 4.29 18.41 44.95
CA PRO A 657 4.63 19.65 45.65
C PRO A 657 6.01 20.14 45.18
N ILE A 658 6.10 21.44 44.86
CA ILE A 658 7.37 22.17 44.70
C ILE A 658 8.08 22.25 46.05
#